data_AF-A0A7I8VXI6-F1
#
_entry.id   AF-A0A7I8VXI6-F1
#
_cell.length_a   1.000
_cell.length_b   1.000
_cell.length_c   1.000
_cell.angle_alpha   90.00
_cell.angle_beta   90.00
_cell.angle_gamma   90.00
#
_symmetry.space_group_name_H-M   'P 1'
#
loop_
_entity.id
_entity.type
_entity.pdbx_description
1 polymer ?
#
loop_
_entity_poly.entity_id
_entity_poly.type
_entity_poly.pdbx_seq_one_letter_code
_entity_poly.pdbx_strand_id
1 'polypeptide(L)'
;MSNYRIKGLVAAVFTPFDDNQYVNYGIIDKYAEKLSSINVKNVFVNGSTGEGLSLSVEERNKLSEHWMNVKEKNNLENVIIHVGAESVKDACRLARFCNEKHVDAISAMAPTYFKPETIDDLIDYCSRVASEAPNIPFYYYHIPMRTNIQLCMKEFLWTAAKRIPNLRGLKYSHWNLSEINLCRMIDNGKYNILYGMDEQLLGAMVFGIDAAIGSTYNYIGNVYTELISSFEDGNLKKALEIQTFAQEFLEIIFENGRGITSLKTFTSFFLDINLGPVRCPLKSVDRNSIIDNSLPKIKSLMEKYNNKYKLKTGDARPSATNVRLRMIAYDNMGIHVDEIPVEVMDPQPGHTDVFQAESWDQLSSVTELEIWRDPNDSDADWLCDVITVHSRAKGLITHFPIGRWLKAGRRIRVKRNDTSLPQNDAHAKLREAELIENRSSHQYAQLVAHAPLQQRDVIDTSSELAPFWDLIRRKTELLAQYGLARTTSTSFAGFDEVVQLFDGPGGLPTPACKSDWSSDCCFGAQRLAGCLPTSICLCHSLPDRLPVTHDMLKPFLEGWSVKQIIQARRLFFVDHSHLLEGVTTVPGRHLCDAAIGLFFVSGDKKLQPIAIQLERDGPVFFPSDPKLTWIAAKMWFNHADATLSFCLWRFGITHMMMEGISVALQRHLAPSHPLHRLLYPHLAHIPSLNRRVVNELLSESGWAERNLSVGRKGTLELCIRAAEAWCLDIQGCVPRELEQRGLLDLNVLPNYSYRDEAIPLHKVMNSYVTKVIKIYYKDMDSVIKDYELQQFIGELARERSFGGIGVNGLPPSVKTQDEIIKIATGIIWTCTGVHAATSLPLYDHCAFPPSYPLLLKGSPPRTKQPITEDELCSFIPSKQVTCETAALTKLISNTEARSLGEDHAHYEPMCIQAVKEFQQDLAQLSEASKLREQKRKENPTLKYSYPYLDPQHIPNRASDPQLKRFVETETQRQKFQEIVHSLTDHCWDACMGTPSNRLEKKTETCLTNCVNRFIDASNFIINRMEKEGEALMSKQLKDPESIGSWSALK
;
A
#
# COMPACT_ATOMS: atom_id res chain seq x y z
N MET A 1 -20.94 -54.39 -0.41
CA MET A 1 -21.37 -53.66 -1.64
C MET A 1 -22.32 -52.46 -1.39
N SER A 2 -22.81 -52.19 -0.17
CA SER A 2 -23.83 -51.14 0.08
C SER A 2 -23.32 -49.69 -0.10
N ASN A 3 -22.01 -49.46 -0.07
CA ASN A 3 -21.41 -48.12 -0.07
C ASN A 3 -20.60 -47.78 -1.34
N TYR A 4 -20.71 -48.55 -2.43
CA TYR A 4 -19.99 -48.25 -3.67
C TYR A 4 -20.52 -46.95 -4.30
N ARG A 5 -19.63 -45.98 -4.52
CA ARG A 5 -19.95 -44.67 -5.09
C ARG A 5 -18.76 -44.17 -5.91
N ILE A 6 -19.03 -43.76 -7.14
CA ILE A 6 -18.04 -43.17 -8.04
C ILE A 6 -18.02 -41.66 -7.79
N LYS A 7 -16.84 -41.06 -7.81
CA LYS A 7 -16.61 -39.63 -7.63
C LYS A 7 -15.67 -39.08 -8.72
N GLY A 8 -15.77 -37.78 -8.96
CA GLY A 8 -14.94 -37.07 -9.91
C GLY A 8 -15.30 -37.37 -11.36
N LEU A 9 -14.33 -37.17 -12.24
CA LEU A 9 -14.51 -37.32 -13.69
C LEU A 9 -14.36 -38.76 -14.13
N VAL A 10 -15.21 -39.15 -15.08
CA VAL A 10 -15.19 -40.43 -15.78
C VAL A 10 -15.15 -40.16 -17.28
N ALA A 11 -14.03 -40.49 -17.94
CA ALA A 11 -13.91 -40.33 -19.39
C ALA A 11 -14.76 -41.37 -20.11
N ALA A 12 -15.74 -40.93 -20.91
CA ALA A 12 -16.41 -41.79 -21.86
C ALA A 12 -15.48 -42.03 -23.05
N VAL A 13 -14.82 -43.19 -23.09
CA VAL A 13 -13.73 -43.46 -24.04
C VAL A 13 -14.25 -43.87 -25.42
N PHE A 14 -13.51 -43.50 -26.46
CA PHE A 14 -13.83 -43.88 -27.84
C PHE A 14 -13.26 -45.27 -28.17
N THR A 15 -13.93 -46.00 -29.06
CA THR A 15 -13.40 -47.27 -29.56
C THR A 15 -12.39 -46.99 -30.67
N PRO A 16 -11.12 -47.38 -30.53
CA PRO A 16 -10.14 -47.26 -31.60
C PRO A 16 -10.46 -48.25 -32.73
N PHE A 17 -10.47 -47.78 -33.97
CA PHE A 17 -10.60 -48.63 -35.16
C PHE A 17 -9.35 -48.52 -36.05
N ASP A 18 -9.11 -49.53 -36.89
CA ASP A 18 -8.21 -49.41 -38.04
C ASP A 18 -8.96 -48.87 -39.28
N ASP A 19 -8.24 -48.66 -40.38
CA ASP A 19 -8.82 -48.15 -41.63
C ASP A 19 -9.87 -49.09 -42.25
N ASN A 20 -9.85 -50.37 -41.87
CA ASN A 20 -10.84 -51.38 -42.26
C ASN A 20 -12.03 -51.47 -41.28
N GLN A 21 -12.10 -50.56 -40.30
CA GLN A 21 -13.10 -50.50 -39.23
C GLN A 21 -13.09 -51.70 -38.26
N TYR A 22 -12.01 -52.47 -38.17
CA TYR A 22 -11.81 -53.45 -37.10
C TYR A 22 -11.31 -52.78 -35.83
N VAL A 23 -11.72 -53.28 -34.66
CA VAL A 23 -11.30 -52.71 -33.37
C VAL A 23 -9.79 -52.87 -33.19
N ASN A 24 -9.10 -51.75 -32.95
CA ASN A 24 -7.66 -51.71 -32.73
C ASN A 24 -7.33 -51.73 -31.22
N TYR A 25 -7.28 -52.92 -30.64
CA TYR A 25 -7.05 -53.11 -29.20
C TYR A 25 -5.66 -52.66 -28.72
N GLY A 26 -4.65 -52.63 -29.61
CA GLY A 26 -3.26 -52.32 -29.25
C GLY A 26 -3.04 -50.90 -28.72
N ILE A 27 -4.00 -50.00 -28.93
CA ILE A 27 -3.89 -48.58 -28.55
C ILE A 27 -4.40 -48.32 -27.11
N ILE A 28 -5.15 -49.26 -26.53
CA ILE A 28 -5.87 -49.04 -25.27
C ILE A 28 -4.92 -48.70 -24.09
N ASP A 29 -3.75 -49.31 -24.03
CA ASP A 29 -2.75 -49.04 -22.98
C ASP A 29 -2.22 -47.60 -23.07
N LYS A 30 -1.80 -47.16 -24.26
CA LYS A 30 -1.37 -45.77 -24.51
C LYS A 30 -2.51 -44.78 -24.25
N TYR A 31 -3.76 -45.16 -24.55
CA TYR A 31 -4.92 -44.32 -24.27
C TYR A 31 -5.15 -44.17 -22.76
N ALA A 32 -5.11 -45.27 -22.00
CA ALA A 32 -5.20 -45.23 -20.54
C ALA A 32 -4.08 -44.39 -19.91
N GLU A 33 -2.83 -44.54 -20.38
CA GLU A 33 -1.68 -43.75 -19.94
C GLU A 33 -1.93 -42.23 -20.10
N LYS A 34 -2.45 -41.82 -21.27
CA LYS A 34 -2.76 -40.41 -21.53
C LYS A 34 -3.87 -39.87 -20.63
N LEU A 35 -4.93 -40.64 -20.37
CA LEU A 35 -6.01 -40.21 -19.46
C LEU A 35 -5.48 -40.01 -18.03
N SER A 36 -4.62 -40.91 -17.56
CA SER A 36 -3.99 -40.78 -16.25
C SER A 36 -3.05 -39.58 -16.16
N SER A 37 -2.34 -39.23 -17.24
CA SER A 37 -1.48 -38.03 -17.28
C SER A 37 -2.23 -36.70 -17.12
N ILE A 38 -3.53 -36.67 -17.44
CA ILE A 38 -4.41 -35.52 -17.23
C ILE A 38 -5.33 -35.68 -16.00
N ASN A 39 -4.95 -36.58 -15.08
CA ASN A 39 -5.64 -36.87 -13.81
C ASN A 39 -7.09 -37.36 -13.96
N VAL A 40 -7.42 -38.04 -15.06
CA VAL A 40 -8.71 -38.72 -15.23
C VAL A 40 -8.54 -40.21 -14.96
N LYS A 41 -9.07 -40.66 -13.82
CA LYS A 41 -8.82 -42.01 -13.29
C LYS A 41 -9.96 -42.99 -13.48
N ASN A 42 -11.09 -42.55 -14.04
CA ASN A 42 -12.25 -43.41 -14.26
C ASN A 42 -12.60 -43.42 -15.74
N VAL A 43 -13.00 -44.58 -16.26
CA VAL A 43 -13.36 -44.74 -17.68
C VAL A 43 -14.72 -45.41 -17.85
N PHE A 44 -15.47 -44.96 -18.85
CA PHE A 44 -16.76 -45.51 -19.26
C PHE A 44 -16.64 -46.07 -20.68
N VAL A 45 -16.65 -47.39 -20.81
CA VAL A 45 -16.36 -48.14 -22.03
C VAL A 45 -17.65 -48.63 -22.68
N ASN A 46 -17.65 -48.85 -23.99
CA ASN A 46 -18.79 -49.35 -24.78
C ASN A 46 -20.03 -48.44 -24.78
N GLY A 47 -19.94 -47.20 -24.27
CA GLY A 47 -21.04 -46.26 -24.29
C GLY A 47 -21.42 -45.75 -25.69
N SER A 48 -22.29 -44.75 -25.75
CA SER A 48 -22.55 -44.03 -27.01
C SER A 48 -21.25 -43.46 -27.60
N THR A 49 -20.41 -42.83 -26.77
CA THR A 49 -19.08 -42.33 -27.18
C THR A 49 -18.16 -43.43 -27.66
N GLY A 50 -18.22 -44.61 -27.02
CA GLY A 50 -17.48 -45.80 -27.43
C GLY A 50 -18.07 -46.54 -28.63
N GLU A 51 -19.07 -45.97 -29.31
CA GLU A 51 -19.71 -46.58 -30.48
C GLU A 51 -20.25 -48.01 -30.18
N GLY A 52 -20.60 -48.33 -28.93
CA GLY A 52 -20.78 -49.72 -28.49
C GLY A 52 -21.94 -50.46 -29.12
N LEU A 53 -22.98 -49.77 -29.60
CA LEU A 53 -24.09 -50.39 -30.35
C LEU A 53 -23.71 -50.75 -31.80
N SER A 54 -22.56 -50.30 -32.29
CA SER A 54 -21.99 -50.70 -33.59
C SER A 54 -21.07 -51.92 -33.48
N LEU A 55 -20.79 -52.38 -32.26
CA LEU A 55 -19.88 -53.49 -31.97
C LEU A 55 -20.65 -54.79 -31.75
N SER A 56 -20.05 -55.89 -32.19
CA SER A 56 -20.50 -57.25 -31.82
C SER A 56 -20.28 -57.52 -30.32
N VAL A 57 -20.95 -58.55 -29.79
CA VAL A 57 -20.77 -58.98 -28.39
C VAL A 57 -19.31 -59.37 -28.13
N GLU A 58 -18.70 -60.06 -29.08
CA GLU A 58 -17.31 -60.49 -29.03
C GLU A 58 -16.33 -59.31 -28.99
N GLU A 59 -16.55 -58.29 -29.83
CA GLU A 59 -15.74 -57.06 -29.83
C GLU A 59 -15.86 -56.31 -28.51
N ARG A 60 -17.07 -56.18 -27.97
CA ARG A 60 -17.31 -55.49 -26.68
C ARG A 60 -16.67 -56.23 -25.51
N ASN A 61 -16.72 -57.56 -25.51
CA ASN A 61 -16.07 -58.38 -24.48
C ASN A 61 -14.55 -58.22 -24.53
N LYS A 62 -13.94 -58.33 -25.72
CA LYS A 62 -12.50 -58.10 -25.90
C LYS A 62 -12.11 -56.68 -25.49
N LEU A 63 -12.89 -55.67 -25.89
CA LEU A 63 -12.60 -54.27 -25.55
C LEU A 63 -12.64 -54.06 -24.03
N SER A 64 -13.63 -54.65 -23.36
CA SER A 64 -13.76 -54.61 -21.89
C SER A 64 -12.56 -55.29 -21.21
N GLU A 65 -12.14 -56.46 -21.70
CA GLU A 65 -10.98 -57.19 -21.18
C GLU A 65 -9.69 -56.36 -21.32
N HIS A 66 -9.45 -55.73 -22.46
CA HIS A 66 -8.28 -54.88 -22.65
C HIS A 66 -8.26 -53.67 -21.71
N TRP A 67 -9.40 -53.00 -21.49
CA TRP A 67 -9.48 -51.90 -20.52
C TRP A 67 -9.25 -52.36 -19.07
N MET A 68 -9.74 -53.55 -18.71
CA MET A 68 -9.45 -54.14 -17.39
C MET A 68 -7.97 -54.47 -17.22
N ASN A 69 -7.32 -55.02 -18.25
CA ASN A 69 -5.90 -55.42 -18.19
C ASN A 69 -4.94 -54.22 -18.01
N VAL A 70 -5.32 -53.03 -18.47
CA VAL A 70 -4.48 -51.83 -18.36
C VAL A 70 -4.81 -50.98 -17.11
N LYS A 71 -5.84 -51.37 -16.34
CA LYS A 71 -6.36 -50.61 -15.20
C LYS A 71 -5.30 -50.35 -14.13
N GLU A 72 -4.73 -51.41 -13.56
CA GLU A 72 -3.76 -51.31 -12.47
C GLU A 72 -2.48 -50.60 -12.91
N LYS A 73 -1.96 -50.96 -14.09
CA LYS A 73 -0.76 -50.37 -14.69
C LYS A 73 -0.85 -48.85 -14.82
N ASN A 74 -2.03 -48.35 -15.20
CA ASN A 74 -2.24 -46.93 -15.46
C ASN A 74 -2.95 -46.21 -14.31
N ASN A 75 -3.05 -46.82 -13.12
CA ASN A 75 -3.66 -46.19 -11.94
C ASN A 75 -5.12 -45.72 -12.16
N LEU A 76 -5.89 -46.49 -12.93
CA LEU A 76 -7.32 -46.25 -13.08
C LEU A 76 -8.07 -46.81 -11.87
N GLU A 77 -8.95 -46.00 -11.29
CA GLU A 77 -9.75 -46.34 -10.11
C GLU A 77 -10.97 -47.19 -10.48
N ASN A 78 -11.72 -46.80 -11.52
CA ASN A 78 -12.94 -47.49 -11.94
C ASN A 78 -13.04 -47.64 -13.46
N VAL A 79 -13.34 -48.86 -13.92
CA VAL A 79 -13.70 -49.20 -15.30
C VAL A 79 -15.18 -49.60 -15.34
N ILE A 80 -16.01 -48.72 -15.91
CA ILE A 80 -17.45 -48.92 -16.05
C ILE A 80 -17.75 -49.45 -17.45
N ILE A 81 -18.35 -50.62 -17.56
CA ILE A 81 -18.68 -51.21 -18.85
C ILE A 81 -20.16 -51.02 -19.18
N HIS A 82 -20.44 -50.42 -20.33
CA HIS A 82 -21.79 -50.42 -20.86
C HIS A 82 -22.15 -51.80 -21.44
N VAL A 83 -23.26 -52.39 -20.97
CA VAL A 83 -23.74 -53.72 -21.35
C VAL A 83 -25.10 -53.71 -22.05
N GLY A 84 -25.71 -52.52 -22.27
CA GLY A 84 -26.98 -52.41 -22.99
C GLY A 84 -26.85 -52.84 -24.46
N ALA A 85 -27.89 -53.50 -24.97
CA ALA A 85 -28.01 -53.96 -26.36
C ALA A 85 -29.49 -54.03 -26.76
N GLU A 86 -29.78 -54.00 -28.07
CA GLU A 86 -31.15 -54.11 -28.61
C GLU A 86 -31.79 -55.47 -28.25
N SER A 87 -30.98 -56.53 -28.21
CA SER A 87 -31.38 -57.85 -27.74
C SER A 87 -31.09 -57.98 -26.24
N VAL A 88 -32.13 -58.25 -25.44
CA VAL A 88 -31.96 -58.50 -23.99
C VAL A 88 -31.04 -59.69 -23.72
N LYS A 89 -31.02 -60.71 -24.60
CA LYS A 89 -30.13 -61.87 -24.45
C LYS A 89 -28.67 -61.47 -24.60
N ASP A 90 -28.37 -60.56 -25.52
CA ASP A 90 -27.00 -60.08 -25.72
C ASP A 90 -26.58 -59.14 -24.60
N ALA A 91 -27.50 -58.31 -24.10
CA ALA A 91 -27.25 -57.51 -22.89
C ALA A 91 -26.94 -58.40 -21.67
N CYS A 92 -27.68 -59.50 -21.50
CA CYS A 92 -27.43 -60.50 -20.46
C CYS A 92 -26.08 -61.20 -20.64
N ARG A 93 -25.69 -61.55 -21.87
CA ARG A 93 -24.37 -62.15 -22.17
C ARG A 93 -23.23 -61.21 -21.82
N LEU A 94 -23.34 -59.92 -22.18
CA LEU A 94 -22.36 -58.90 -21.85
C LEU A 94 -22.26 -58.71 -20.33
N ALA A 95 -23.40 -58.61 -19.63
CA ALA A 95 -23.43 -58.50 -18.17
C ALA A 95 -22.78 -59.70 -17.47
N ARG A 96 -23.08 -60.93 -17.92
CA ARG A 96 -22.46 -62.15 -17.40
C ARG A 96 -20.95 -62.15 -17.59
N PHE A 97 -20.46 -61.77 -18.77
CA PHE A 97 -19.03 -61.64 -19.03
C PHE A 97 -18.38 -60.62 -18.09
N CYS A 98 -19.01 -59.46 -17.89
CA CYS A 98 -18.54 -58.46 -16.94
C CYS A 98 -18.49 -58.99 -15.50
N ASN A 99 -19.46 -59.84 -15.10
CA ASN A 99 -19.46 -60.52 -13.81
C ASN A 99 -18.29 -61.50 -13.64
N GLU A 100 -18.01 -62.29 -14.67
CA GLU A 100 -16.88 -63.23 -14.70
C GLU A 100 -15.51 -62.51 -14.66
N LYS A 101 -15.43 -61.33 -15.26
CA LYS A 101 -14.20 -60.50 -15.30
C LYS A 101 -14.07 -59.52 -14.13
N HIS A 102 -15.01 -59.54 -13.19
CA HIS A 102 -15.01 -58.70 -11.99
C HIS A 102 -14.81 -57.20 -12.29
N VAL A 103 -15.51 -56.67 -13.29
CA VAL A 103 -15.45 -55.22 -13.60
C VAL A 103 -16.03 -54.38 -12.46
N ASP A 104 -15.63 -53.11 -12.35
CA ASP A 104 -15.99 -52.27 -11.18
C ASP A 104 -17.47 -51.90 -11.15
N ALA A 105 -18.06 -51.63 -12.32
CA ALA A 105 -19.48 -51.36 -12.47
C ALA A 105 -19.95 -51.67 -13.89
N ILE A 106 -21.26 -51.96 -14.03
CA ILE A 106 -21.92 -52.07 -15.32
C ILE A 106 -23.00 -51.00 -15.47
N SER A 107 -23.23 -50.58 -16.72
CA SER A 107 -24.33 -49.69 -17.04
C SER A 107 -25.13 -50.16 -18.24
N ALA A 108 -26.46 -50.05 -18.22
CA ALA A 108 -27.31 -50.45 -19.34
C ALA A 108 -28.28 -49.33 -19.74
N MET A 109 -28.46 -49.17 -21.04
CA MET A 109 -29.47 -48.35 -21.68
C MET A 109 -30.53 -49.32 -22.19
N ALA A 110 -31.77 -48.89 -22.23
CA ALA A 110 -32.85 -49.71 -22.77
C ALA A 110 -32.73 -49.86 -24.30
N PRO A 111 -33.29 -50.95 -24.87
CA PRO A 111 -33.39 -51.10 -26.33
C PRO A 111 -34.16 -49.92 -26.94
N THR A 112 -33.75 -49.51 -28.14
CA THR A 112 -34.30 -48.31 -28.78
C THR A 112 -35.36 -48.63 -29.83
N TYR A 113 -35.32 -49.83 -30.43
CA TYR A 113 -36.33 -50.25 -31.40
C TYR A 113 -37.60 -50.76 -30.70
N PHE A 114 -37.45 -51.78 -29.85
CA PHE A 114 -38.51 -52.27 -28.96
C PHE A 114 -38.40 -51.60 -27.59
N LYS A 115 -38.69 -50.31 -27.57
CA LYS A 115 -38.50 -49.47 -26.38
C LYS A 115 -39.53 -49.78 -25.28
N PRO A 116 -39.14 -49.74 -24.00
CA PRO A 116 -40.09 -49.76 -22.89
C PRO A 116 -40.99 -48.52 -22.93
N GLU A 117 -42.29 -48.72 -22.72
CA GLU A 117 -43.29 -47.64 -22.72
C GLU A 117 -43.64 -47.17 -21.30
N THR A 118 -43.41 -48.03 -20.30
CA THR A 118 -43.70 -47.73 -18.89
C THR A 118 -42.46 -47.90 -18.01
N ILE A 119 -42.53 -47.37 -16.78
CA ILE A 119 -41.49 -47.57 -15.76
C ILE A 119 -41.32 -49.06 -15.43
N ASP A 120 -42.40 -49.84 -15.37
CA ASP A 120 -42.33 -51.26 -15.08
C ASP A 120 -41.65 -52.04 -16.21
N ASP A 121 -41.94 -51.74 -17.49
CA ASP A 121 -41.24 -52.36 -18.63
C ASP A 121 -39.74 -52.11 -18.59
N LEU A 122 -39.36 -50.88 -18.22
CA LEU A 122 -37.96 -50.49 -18.07
C LEU A 122 -37.29 -51.25 -16.92
N ILE A 123 -37.97 -51.37 -15.77
CA ILE A 123 -37.46 -52.11 -14.62
C ILE A 123 -37.34 -53.61 -14.93
N ASP A 124 -38.30 -54.18 -15.65
CA ASP A 124 -38.28 -55.58 -16.09
C ASP A 124 -37.03 -55.88 -16.93
N TYR A 125 -36.73 -55.00 -17.90
CA TYR A 125 -35.53 -55.10 -18.70
C TYR A 125 -34.27 -54.97 -17.83
N CYS A 126 -34.16 -53.91 -17.03
CA CYS A 126 -32.99 -53.65 -16.21
C CYS A 126 -32.74 -54.75 -15.17
N SER A 127 -33.80 -55.31 -14.57
CA SER A 127 -33.72 -56.39 -13.58
C SER A 127 -33.16 -57.67 -14.20
N ARG A 128 -33.60 -58.03 -15.42
CA ARG A 128 -33.04 -59.19 -16.16
C ARG A 128 -31.55 -59.01 -16.43
N VAL A 129 -31.14 -57.87 -16.97
CA VAL A 129 -29.72 -57.60 -17.28
C VAL A 129 -28.87 -57.56 -16.00
N ALA A 130 -29.34 -56.87 -14.96
CA ALA A 130 -28.61 -56.72 -13.70
C ALA A 130 -28.48 -58.05 -12.92
N SER A 131 -29.43 -58.98 -13.10
CA SER A 131 -29.41 -60.30 -12.44
C SER A 131 -28.27 -61.21 -12.92
N GLU A 132 -27.70 -60.95 -14.10
CA GLU A 132 -26.55 -61.67 -14.63
C GLU A 132 -25.21 -61.21 -14.02
N ALA A 133 -25.22 -60.07 -13.33
CA ALA A 133 -24.07 -59.53 -12.62
C ALA A 133 -24.44 -59.06 -11.19
N PRO A 134 -24.98 -59.96 -10.34
CA PRO A 134 -25.61 -59.58 -9.08
C PRO A 134 -24.62 -58.97 -8.08
N ASN A 135 -23.32 -59.22 -8.26
CA ASN A 135 -22.24 -58.75 -7.40
C ASN A 135 -21.60 -57.44 -7.91
N ILE A 136 -22.05 -56.92 -9.04
CA ILE A 136 -21.48 -55.71 -9.67
C ILE A 136 -22.48 -54.55 -9.56
N PRO A 137 -22.04 -53.36 -9.13
CA PRO A 137 -22.83 -52.12 -9.20
C PRO A 137 -23.49 -51.90 -10.56
N PHE A 138 -24.81 -51.73 -10.58
CA PHE A 138 -25.58 -51.46 -11.80
C PHE A 138 -26.06 -50.01 -11.87
N TYR A 139 -25.86 -49.38 -13.02
CA TYR A 139 -26.32 -48.01 -13.31
C TYR A 139 -27.22 -47.98 -14.55
N TYR A 140 -28.42 -47.43 -14.45
CA TYR A 140 -29.23 -47.20 -15.65
C TYR A 140 -28.73 -45.98 -16.41
N TYR A 141 -28.49 -46.13 -17.72
CA TYR A 141 -28.08 -45.06 -18.61
C TYR A 141 -29.31 -44.40 -19.24
N HIS A 142 -29.69 -43.25 -18.68
CA HIS A 142 -30.73 -42.38 -19.21
C HIS A 142 -30.15 -41.37 -20.21
N ILE A 143 -30.52 -41.52 -21.49
CA ILE A 143 -30.14 -40.59 -22.58
C ILE A 143 -31.30 -40.41 -23.58
N PRO A 144 -32.35 -39.68 -23.19
CA PRO A 144 -33.57 -39.55 -23.99
C PRO A 144 -33.30 -38.92 -25.36
N MET A 145 -32.29 -38.05 -25.49
CA MET A 145 -31.90 -37.45 -26.78
C MET A 145 -31.40 -38.46 -27.83
N ARG A 146 -31.03 -39.69 -27.42
CA ARG A 146 -30.62 -40.78 -28.32
C ARG A 146 -31.63 -41.91 -28.36
N THR A 147 -32.21 -42.26 -27.22
CA THR A 147 -33.11 -43.41 -27.07
C THR A 147 -34.57 -43.08 -27.35
N ASN A 148 -34.95 -41.81 -27.27
CA ASN A 148 -36.33 -41.34 -27.33
C ASN A 148 -37.26 -42.00 -26.28
N ILE A 149 -36.68 -42.36 -25.12
CA ILE A 149 -37.39 -42.92 -23.95
C ILE A 149 -37.51 -41.82 -22.89
N GLN A 150 -38.73 -41.27 -22.74
CA GLN A 150 -39.02 -40.11 -21.88
C GLN A 150 -39.79 -40.54 -20.63
N LEU A 151 -39.15 -41.38 -19.81
CA LEU A 151 -39.72 -41.89 -18.55
C LEU A 151 -39.16 -41.12 -17.34
N CYS A 152 -39.94 -40.97 -16.27
CA CYS A 152 -39.52 -40.23 -15.07
C CYS A 152 -38.46 -41.02 -14.28
N MET A 153 -37.26 -40.46 -14.17
CA MET A 153 -36.13 -41.14 -13.54
C MET A 153 -36.23 -41.18 -12.01
N LYS A 154 -36.95 -40.23 -11.41
CA LYS A 154 -37.30 -40.25 -9.99
C LYS A 154 -38.18 -41.47 -9.67
N GLU A 155 -39.20 -41.71 -10.49
CA GLU A 155 -40.10 -42.86 -10.34
C GLU A 155 -39.37 -44.17 -10.59
N PHE A 156 -38.51 -44.22 -11.62
CA PHE A 156 -37.64 -45.37 -11.87
C PHE A 156 -36.80 -45.71 -10.64
N LEU A 157 -36.03 -44.76 -10.07
CA LEU A 157 -35.18 -45.03 -8.91
C LEU A 157 -35.99 -45.50 -7.68
N TRP A 158 -37.16 -44.90 -7.45
CA TRP A 158 -38.04 -45.26 -6.33
C TRP A 158 -38.56 -46.71 -6.44
N THR A 159 -38.95 -47.13 -7.64
CA THR A 159 -39.57 -48.45 -7.86
C THR A 159 -38.52 -49.54 -8.13
N ALA A 160 -37.48 -49.24 -8.91
CA ALA A 160 -36.44 -50.19 -9.32
C ALA A 160 -35.64 -50.73 -8.13
N ALA A 161 -35.44 -49.93 -7.09
CA ALA A 161 -34.71 -50.31 -5.88
C ALA A 161 -35.25 -51.58 -5.19
N LYS A 162 -36.54 -51.87 -5.35
CA LYS A 162 -37.20 -53.06 -4.79
C LYS A 162 -36.96 -54.31 -5.62
N ARG A 163 -36.56 -54.16 -6.89
CA ARG A 163 -36.49 -55.23 -7.90
C ARG A 163 -35.09 -55.45 -8.46
N ILE A 164 -34.16 -54.54 -8.20
CA ILE A 164 -32.77 -54.57 -8.67
C ILE A 164 -31.82 -54.34 -7.48
N PRO A 165 -31.42 -55.40 -6.75
CA PRO A 165 -30.65 -55.26 -5.50
C PRO A 165 -29.28 -54.57 -5.66
N ASN A 166 -28.63 -54.75 -6.81
CA ASN A 166 -27.34 -54.16 -7.15
C ASN A 166 -27.43 -52.78 -7.84
N LEU A 167 -28.63 -52.18 -7.95
CA LEU A 167 -28.80 -50.82 -8.46
C LEU A 167 -28.06 -49.81 -7.56
N ARG A 168 -27.21 -48.98 -8.16
CA ARG A 168 -26.44 -47.93 -7.46
C ARG A 168 -26.71 -46.52 -7.95
N GLY A 169 -27.32 -46.35 -9.12
CA GLY A 169 -27.87 -45.06 -9.53
C GLY A 169 -28.04 -44.93 -11.03
N LEU A 170 -27.80 -43.73 -11.54
CA LEU A 170 -28.04 -43.36 -12.93
C LEU A 170 -26.78 -42.81 -13.58
N LYS A 171 -26.57 -43.14 -14.85
CA LYS A 171 -25.80 -42.31 -15.77
C LYS A 171 -26.80 -41.41 -16.50
N TYR A 172 -26.84 -40.14 -16.12
CA TYR A 172 -27.92 -39.22 -16.52
C TYR A 172 -27.40 -38.19 -17.53
N SER A 173 -27.83 -38.31 -18.78
CA SER A 173 -27.46 -37.42 -19.90
C SER A 173 -28.69 -36.70 -20.44
N HIS A 174 -29.12 -35.67 -19.71
CA HIS A 174 -30.22 -34.77 -20.09
C HIS A 174 -30.08 -33.43 -19.36
N TRP A 175 -30.53 -32.32 -19.97
CA TRP A 175 -30.38 -30.96 -19.42
C TRP A 175 -31.35 -30.61 -18.28
N ASN A 176 -32.19 -31.55 -17.84
CA ASN A 176 -33.15 -31.32 -16.77
C ASN A 176 -32.48 -31.48 -15.38
N LEU A 177 -31.84 -30.40 -14.91
CA LEU A 177 -31.21 -30.32 -13.58
C LEU A 177 -32.22 -30.46 -12.43
N SER A 178 -33.48 -30.06 -12.63
CA SER A 178 -34.52 -30.19 -11.60
C SER A 178 -34.83 -31.65 -11.28
N GLU A 179 -34.91 -32.50 -12.31
CA GLU A 179 -35.12 -33.94 -12.14
C GLU A 179 -33.91 -34.63 -11.48
N ILE A 180 -32.68 -34.18 -11.79
CA ILE A 180 -31.47 -34.68 -11.10
C ILE A 180 -31.52 -34.43 -9.61
N ASN A 181 -31.89 -33.20 -9.19
CA ASN A 181 -32.00 -32.90 -7.76
C ASN A 181 -33.05 -33.79 -7.09
N LEU A 182 -34.20 -34.02 -7.74
CA LEU A 182 -35.22 -34.93 -7.24
C LEU A 182 -34.72 -36.38 -7.14
N CYS A 183 -33.97 -36.87 -8.12
CA CYS A 183 -33.39 -38.21 -8.12
C CYS A 183 -32.36 -38.38 -6.99
N ARG A 184 -31.49 -37.39 -6.81
CA ARG A 184 -30.44 -37.38 -5.78
C ARG A 184 -31.03 -37.41 -4.36
N MET A 185 -32.16 -36.76 -4.13
CA MET A 185 -32.80 -36.68 -2.81
C MET A 185 -33.44 -38.01 -2.35
N ILE A 186 -33.62 -38.99 -3.24
CA ILE A 186 -34.25 -40.27 -2.89
C ILE A 186 -33.40 -41.02 -1.86
N ASP A 187 -34.07 -41.63 -0.87
CA ASP A 187 -33.46 -42.45 0.19
C ASP A 187 -32.27 -41.75 0.87
N ASN A 188 -32.37 -40.43 1.09
CA ASN A 188 -31.34 -39.59 1.73
C ASN A 188 -29.98 -39.63 1.00
N GLY A 189 -29.98 -39.55 -0.33
CA GLY A 189 -28.73 -39.48 -1.11
C GLY A 189 -28.10 -40.83 -1.43
N LYS A 190 -28.87 -41.93 -1.32
CA LYS A 190 -28.41 -43.31 -1.53
C LYS A 190 -27.88 -43.58 -2.94
N TYR A 191 -28.51 -43.00 -3.96
CA TYR A 191 -28.18 -43.28 -5.36
C TYR A 191 -27.12 -42.30 -5.90
N ASN A 192 -26.13 -42.85 -6.59
CA ASN A 192 -25.04 -42.12 -7.21
C ASN A 192 -25.44 -41.70 -8.63
N ILE A 193 -25.63 -40.39 -8.82
CA ILE A 193 -25.99 -39.82 -10.12
C ILE A 193 -24.71 -39.38 -10.83
N LEU A 194 -24.40 -40.01 -11.96
CA LEU A 194 -23.26 -39.71 -12.81
C LEU A 194 -23.74 -38.79 -13.93
N TYR A 195 -23.48 -37.49 -13.82
CA TYR A 195 -24.01 -36.49 -14.76
C TYR A 195 -23.24 -36.49 -16.07
N GLY A 196 -23.93 -36.41 -17.20
CA GLY A 196 -23.31 -36.58 -18.52
C GLY A 196 -23.56 -35.44 -19.50
N MET A 197 -23.69 -34.20 -19.02
CA MET A 197 -23.68 -32.99 -19.84
C MET A 197 -22.50 -32.10 -19.44
N ASP A 198 -21.39 -32.22 -20.17
CA ASP A 198 -20.11 -31.57 -19.89
C ASP A 198 -20.28 -30.03 -19.78
N GLU A 199 -21.12 -29.45 -20.63
CA GLU A 199 -21.41 -28.01 -20.71
C GLU A 199 -22.26 -27.46 -19.55
N GLN A 200 -22.73 -28.30 -18.63
CA GLN A 200 -23.57 -27.91 -17.48
C GLN A 200 -23.08 -28.50 -16.15
N LEU A 201 -21.85 -29.00 -16.09
CA LEU A 201 -21.32 -29.66 -14.89
C LEU A 201 -21.46 -28.80 -13.63
N LEU A 202 -21.06 -27.53 -13.68
CA LEU A 202 -21.15 -26.61 -12.54
C LEU A 202 -22.57 -26.51 -11.98
N GLY A 203 -23.57 -26.44 -12.87
CA GLY A 203 -24.98 -26.37 -12.46
C GLY A 203 -25.43 -27.64 -11.73
N ALA A 204 -24.96 -28.81 -12.15
CA ALA A 204 -25.23 -30.06 -11.44
C ALA A 204 -24.50 -30.14 -10.09
N MET A 205 -23.26 -29.63 -10.01
CA MET A 205 -22.48 -29.59 -8.77
C MET A 205 -23.14 -28.74 -7.68
N VAL A 206 -23.82 -27.65 -8.05
CA VAL A 206 -24.62 -26.84 -7.09
C VAL A 206 -25.69 -27.68 -6.39
N PHE A 207 -26.25 -28.68 -7.07
CA PHE A 207 -27.20 -29.63 -6.47
C PHE A 207 -26.51 -30.76 -5.68
N GLY A 208 -25.19 -30.72 -5.48
CA GLY A 208 -24.44 -31.74 -4.73
C GLY A 208 -24.14 -33.01 -5.53
N ILE A 209 -24.02 -32.90 -6.86
CA ILE A 209 -23.56 -33.98 -7.73
C ILE A 209 -22.04 -34.00 -7.74
N ASP A 210 -21.45 -35.13 -7.37
CA ASP A 210 -20.01 -35.31 -7.13
C ASP A 210 -19.32 -36.21 -8.18
N ALA A 211 -20.01 -36.57 -9.27
CA ALA A 211 -19.48 -37.43 -10.32
C ALA A 211 -20.06 -37.11 -11.71
N ALA A 212 -19.22 -37.20 -12.74
CA ALA A 212 -19.62 -36.90 -14.11
C ALA A 212 -19.00 -37.85 -15.16
N ILE A 213 -19.79 -38.27 -16.15
CA ILE A 213 -19.36 -39.08 -17.30
C ILE A 213 -19.47 -38.27 -18.58
N GLY A 214 -18.32 -37.90 -19.16
CA GLY A 214 -18.24 -36.97 -20.28
C GLY A 214 -17.24 -37.39 -21.36
N SER A 215 -17.49 -36.97 -22.61
CA SER A 215 -16.59 -37.24 -23.73
C SER A 215 -15.41 -36.27 -23.79
N THR A 216 -15.58 -35.03 -23.35
CA THR A 216 -14.49 -34.02 -23.39
C THR A 216 -13.41 -34.28 -22.36
N TYR A 217 -13.73 -35.04 -21.30
CA TYR A 217 -12.79 -35.42 -20.26
C TYR A 217 -11.62 -36.25 -20.80
N ASN A 218 -11.75 -36.81 -22.00
CA ASN A 218 -10.65 -37.50 -22.66
C ASN A 218 -9.45 -36.60 -22.96
N TYR A 219 -9.61 -35.29 -23.10
CA TYR A 219 -8.52 -34.41 -23.55
C TYR A 219 -8.51 -33.00 -22.92
N ILE A 220 -9.59 -32.56 -22.26
CA ILE A 220 -9.60 -31.38 -21.39
C ILE A 220 -10.03 -31.72 -19.95
N GLY A 221 -9.72 -32.93 -19.48
CA GLY A 221 -10.06 -33.38 -18.13
C GLY A 221 -9.45 -32.55 -17.00
N ASN A 222 -8.26 -31.99 -17.21
CA ASN A 222 -7.61 -31.05 -16.29
C ASN A 222 -8.43 -29.77 -16.06
N VAL A 223 -9.04 -29.22 -17.12
CA VAL A 223 -9.92 -28.04 -17.04
C VAL A 223 -11.13 -28.33 -16.15
N TYR A 224 -11.78 -29.49 -16.33
CA TYR A 224 -12.93 -29.87 -15.50
C TYR A 224 -12.54 -30.27 -14.07
N THR A 225 -11.33 -30.80 -13.87
CA THR A 225 -10.80 -31.06 -12.53
C THR A 225 -10.58 -29.73 -11.79
N GLU A 226 -10.08 -28.72 -12.49
CA GLU A 226 -9.95 -27.37 -11.95
C GLU A 226 -11.31 -26.71 -11.67
N LEU A 227 -12.31 -26.94 -12.52
CA LEU A 227 -13.69 -26.51 -12.26
C LEU A 227 -14.20 -27.10 -10.95
N ILE A 228 -14.03 -28.43 -10.78
CA ILE A 228 -14.45 -29.14 -9.57
C ILE A 228 -13.76 -28.57 -8.33
N SER A 229 -12.42 -28.48 -8.35
CA SER A 229 -11.66 -27.97 -7.20
C SER A 229 -12.03 -26.52 -6.86
N SER A 230 -12.25 -25.67 -7.87
CA SER A 230 -12.60 -24.26 -7.67
C SER A 230 -13.99 -24.09 -7.04
N PHE A 231 -14.93 -24.98 -7.38
CA PHE A 231 -16.23 -25.02 -6.74
C PHE A 231 -16.12 -25.48 -5.28
N GLU A 232 -15.34 -26.52 -5.02
CA GLU A 232 -15.09 -27.04 -3.66
C GLU A 232 -14.38 -26.00 -2.75
N ASP A 233 -13.47 -25.20 -3.32
CA ASP A 233 -12.77 -24.09 -2.64
C ASP A 233 -13.67 -22.85 -2.41
N GLY A 234 -14.93 -22.86 -2.84
CA GLY A 234 -15.87 -21.73 -2.72
C GLY A 234 -15.64 -20.60 -3.73
N ASN A 235 -14.78 -20.80 -4.74
CA ASN A 235 -14.51 -19.80 -5.79
C ASN A 235 -15.48 -19.95 -6.98
N LEU A 236 -16.74 -19.59 -6.74
CA LEU A 236 -17.81 -19.68 -7.74
C LEU A 236 -17.54 -18.88 -9.02
N LYS A 237 -16.87 -17.73 -8.91
CA LYS A 237 -16.55 -16.89 -10.07
C LYS A 237 -15.61 -17.63 -11.04
N LYS A 238 -14.53 -18.19 -10.50
CA LYS A 238 -13.59 -19.01 -11.28
C LYS A 238 -14.27 -20.25 -11.86
N ALA A 239 -15.07 -20.95 -11.06
CA ALA A 239 -15.78 -22.14 -11.54
C ALA A 239 -16.70 -21.80 -12.73
N LEU A 240 -17.38 -20.65 -12.69
CA LEU A 240 -18.22 -20.15 -13.78
C LEU A 240 -17.40 -19.77 -15.02
N GLU A 241 -16.26 -19.10 -14.86
CA GLU A 241 -15.35 -18.77 -15.97
C GLU A 241 -14.84 -20.03 -16.67
N ILE A 242 -14.44 -21.06 -15.91
CA ILE A 242 -14.01 -22.35 -16.48
C ILE A 242 -15.17 -23.06 -17.18
N GLN A 243 -16.37 -23.05 -16.59
CA GLN A 243 -17.57 -23.59 -17.24
C GLN A 243 -17.86 -22.88 -18.57
N THR A 244 -17.66 -21.56 -18.62
CA THR A 244 -17.85 -20.73 -19.82
C THR A 244 -16.80 -21.04 -20.87
N PHE A 245 -15.52 -21.16 -20.49
CA PHE A 245 -14.46 -21.62 -21.39
C PHE A 245 -14.81 -22.99 -21.99
N ALA A 246 -15.25 -23.94 -21.17
CA ALA A 246 -15.59 -25.28 -21.64
C ALA A 246 -16.79 -25.28 -22.61
N GLN A 247 -17.77 -24.38 -22.40
CA GLN A 247 -18.88 -24.15 -23.33
C GLN A 247 -18.41 -23.56 -24.66
N GLU A 248 -17.65 -22.45 -24.63
CA GLU A 248 -17.09 -21.81 -25.84
C GLU A 248 -16.22 -22.81 -26.64
N PHE A 249 -15.44 -23.63 -25.92
CA PHE A 249 -14.60 -24.66 -26.52
C PHE A 249 -15.44 -25.77 -27.19
N LEU A 250 -16.52 -26.22 -26.55
CA LEU A 250 -17.46 -27.21 -27.11
C LEU A 250 -18.20 -26.67 -28.34
N GLU A 251 -18.58 -25.39 -28.35
CA GLU A 251 -19.20 -24.74 -29.51
C GLU A 251 -18.30 -24.82 -30.74
N ILE A 252 -17.01 -24.49 -30.60
CA ILE A 252 -16.03 -24.59 -31.69
C ILE A 252 -15.92 -26.04 -32.21
N ILE A 253 -15.94 -27.03 -31.32
CA ILE A 253 -15.90 -28.44 -31.72
C ILE A 253 -17.12 -28.81 -32.56
N PHE A 254 -18.32 -28.38 -32.13
CA PHE A 254 -19.57 -28.77 -32.78
C PHE A 254 -19.85 -28.06 -34.11
N GLU A 255 -19.09 -27.01 -34.46
CA GLU A 255 -19.13 -26.40 -35.80
C GLU A 255 -18.77 -27.41 -36.92
N ASN A 256 -17.96 -28.43 -36.62
CA ASN A 256 -17.53 -29.45 -37.59
C ASN A 256 -18.51 -30.61 -37.74
N GLY A 257 -19.70 -30.50 -37.15
CA GLY A 257 -20.71 -31.54 -37.09
C GLY A 257 -21.03 -31.92 -35.66
N ARG A 258 -22.30 -32.26 -35.39
CA ARG A 258 -22.75 -32.66 -34.05
C ARG A 258 -22.51 -34.15 -33.82
N GLY A 259 -21.96 -34.51 -32.66
CA GLY A 259 -21.96 -35.88 -32.14
C GLY A 259 -20.61 -36.58 -32.11
N ILE A 260 -20.65 -37.92 -32.05
CA ILE A 260 -19.51 -38.81 -31.77
C ILE A 260 -18.37 -38.62 -32.78
N THR A 261 -18.70 -38.35 -34.04
CA THR A 261 -17.71 -38.13 -35.11
C THR A 261 -16.70 -37.03 -34.76
N SER A 262 -17.15 -35.81 -34.54
CA SER A 262 -16.26 -34.67 -34.32
C SER A 262 -15.43 -34.90 -33.06
N LEU A 263 -16.08 -35.36 -31.99
CA LEU A 263 -15.42 -35.61 -30.71
C LEU A 263 -14.33 -36.67 -30.81
N LYS A 264 -14.51 -37.73 -31.62
CA LYS A 264 -13.49 -38.76 -31.85
C LYS A 264 -12.27 -38.18 -32.57
N THR A 265 -12.48 -37.40 -33.63
CA THR A 265 -11.38 -36.78 -34.38
C THR A 265 -10.62 -35.76 -33.52
N PHE A 266 -11.32 -34.93 -32.74
CA PHE A 266 -10.69 -34.00 -31.79
C PHE A 266 -9.93 -34.74 -30.69
N THR A 267 -10.49 -35.82 -30.13
CA THR A 267 -9.79 -36.64 -29.12
C THR A 267 -8.51 -37.23 -29.70
N SER A 268 -8.58 -37.76 -30.92
CA SER A 268 -7.42 -38.31 -31.62
C SER A 268 -6.33 -37.26 -31.83
N PHE A 269 -6.73 -36.03 -32.17
CA PHE A 269 -5.83 -34.90 -32.36
C PHE A 269 -5.17 -34.45 -31.04
N PHE A 270 -5.96 -34.19 -29.99
CA PHE A 270 -5.44 -33.64 -28.72
C PHE A 270 -4.63 -34.65 -27.90
N LEU A 271 -4.97 -35.94 -27.99
CA LEU A 271 -4.20 -36.99 -27.30
C LEU A 271 -2.96 -37.43 -28.05
N ASP A 272 -2.81 -37.01 -29.32
CA ASP A 272 -1.79 -37.53 -30.24
C ASP A 272 -1.82 -39.07 -30.33
N ILE A 273 -3.04 -39.59 -30.49
CA ILE A 273 -3.34 -41.02 -30.63
C ILE A 273 -4.28 -41.18 -31.82
N ASN A 274 -3.90 -41.98 -32.82
CA ASN A 274 -4.80 -42.30 -33.92
C ASN A 274 -5.91 -43.26 -33.46
N LEU A 275 -7.14 -42.75 -33.28
CA LEU A 275 -8.29 -43.57 -32.89
C LEU A 275 -9.04 -44.16 -34.10
N GLY A 276 -8.55 -43.88 -35.32
CA GLY A 276 -9.16 -44.33 -36.57
C GLY A 276 -10.51 -43.68 -36.89
N PRO A 277 -11.15 -44.11 -37.98
CA PRO A 277 -12.44 -43.59 -38.41
C PRO A 277 -13.57 -43.97 -37.43
N VAL A 278 -14.74 -43.36 -37.56
CA VAL A 278 -15.98 -43.87 -36.94
C VAL A 278 -16.55 -45.04 -37.76
N ARG A 279 -17.31 -45.93 -37.13
CA ARG A 279 -17.91 -47.09 -37.81
C ARG A 279 -19.21 -46.69 -38.53
N CYS A 280 -19.41 -47.20 -39.75
CA CYS A 280 -20.62 -46.99 -40.54
C CYS A 280 -21.89 -47.34 -39.72
N PRO A 281 -22.99 -46.56 -39.76
CA PRO A 281 -23.32 -45.47 -40.69
C PRO A 281 -22.79 -44.07 -40.32
N LEU A 282 -21.99 -43.94 -39.26
CA LEU A 282 -21.34 -42.67 -38.95
C LEU A 282 -20.30 -42.34 -40.04
N LYS A 283 -20.13 -41.06 -40.33
CA LYS A 283 -19.13 -40.55 -41.29
C LYS A 283 -18.06 -39.81 -40.51
N SER A 284 -16.78 -40.04 -40.83
CA SER A 284 -15.64 -39.34 -40.22
C SER A 284 -15.58 -37.87 -40.67
N VAL A 285 -15.13 -36.99 -39.78
CA VAL A 285 -14.79 -35.59 -40.11
C VAL A 285 -13.38 -35.55 -40.70
N ASP A 286 -13.20 -34.73 -41.73
CA ASP A 286 -11.88 -34.51 -42.34
C ASP A 286 -10.95 -33.77 -41.36
N ARG A 287 -9.72 -34.29 -41.21
CA ARG A 287 -8.71 -33.74 -40.29
C ARG A 287 -8.27 -32.34 -40.72
N ASN A 288 -8.22 -32.05 -42.02
CA ASN A 288 -7.80 -30.73 -42.51
C ASN A 288 -8.82 -29.65 -42.12
N SER A 289 -10.12 -29.96 -42.12
CA SER A 289 -11.17 -29.03 -41.63
C SER A 289 -10.93 -28.59 -40.17
N ILE A 290 -10.43 -29.49 -39.31
CA ILE A 290 -10.10 -29.14 -37.92
C ILE A 290 -8.91 -28.18 -37.88
N ILE A 291 -7.87 -28.47 -38.66
CA ILE A 291 -6.63 -27.67 -38.70
C ILE A 291 -6.91 -26.26 -39.21
N ASP A 292 -7.65 -26.14 -40.31
CA ASP A 292 -7.82 -24.88 -41.00
C ASP A 292 -8.86 -23.98 -40.33
N ASN A 293 -9.92 -24.56 -39.76
CA ASN A 293 -11.06 -23.78 -39.24
C ASN A 293 -11.14 -23.72 -37.71
N SER A 294 -10.79 -24.82 -37.02
CA SER A 294 -11.05 -24.95 -35.57
C SER A 294 -9.82 -24.60 -34.73
N LEU A 295 -8.63 -25.03 -35.15
CA LEU A 295 -7.41 -24.76 -34.38
C LEU A 295 -7.11 -23.27 -34.20
N PRO A 296 -7.28 -22.37 -35.20
CA PRO A 296 -7.05 -20.94 -34.98
C PRO A 296 -7.99 -20.36 -33.92
N LYS A 297 -9.27 -20.78 -33.93
CA LYS A 297 -10.26 -20.36 -32.94
C LYS A 297 -9.94 -20.90 -31.55
N ILE A 298 -9.53 -22.17 -31.46
CA ILE A 298 -9.11 -22.79 -30.19
C ILE A 298 -7.85 -22.10 -29.66
N LYS A 299 -6.86 -21.78 -30.51
CA LYS A 299 -5.66 -21.03 -30.10
C LYS A 299 -6.01 -19.63 -29.59
N SER A 300 -6.85 -18.89 -30.31
CA SER A 300 -7.34 -17.58 -29.87
C SER A 300 -8.13 -17.67 -28.57
N LEU A 301 -8.93 -18.73 -28.40
CA LEU A 301 -9.62 -19.03 -27.16
C LEU A 301 -8.61 -19.30 -26.03
N MET A 302 -7.60 -20.14 -26.23
CA MET A 302 -6.56 -20.38 -25.23
C MET A 302 -5.80 -19.10 -24.85
N GLU A 303 -5.42 -18.28 -25.83
CA GLU A 303 -4.78 -16.96 -25.60
C GLU A 303 -5.69 -16.00 -24.81
N LYS A 304 -7.00 -16.03 -25.04
CA LYS A 304 -7.98 -15.25 -24.27
C LYS A 304 -7.92 -15.60 -22.78
N TYR A 305 -7.58 -16.84 -22.41
CA TYR A 305 -7.56 -17.34 -21.03
C TYR A 305 -6.15 -17.53 -20.40
N ASN A 306 -5.04 -17.32 -21.12
CA ASN A 306 -3.66 -17.40 -20.57
C ASN A 306 -3.38 -16.38 -19.45
N ASN A 307 -2.49 -16.74 -18.52
CA ASN A 307 -2.07 -15.89 -17.41
C ASN A 307 -1.13 -14.77 -17.91
N LYS A 308 -1.20 -13.60 -17.27
CA LYS A 308 -0.24 -12.51 -17.45
C LYS A 308 0.57 -12.32 -16.19
N TYR A 309 1.89 -12.27 -16.32
CA TYR A 309 2.82 -12.07 -15.22
C TYR A 309 3.35 -10.65 -15.29
N LYS A 310 3.24 -9.90 -14.19
CA LYS A 310 3.75 -8.53 -14.13
C LYS A 310 4.66 -8.34 -12.95
N LEU A 311 5.74 -7.61 -13.15
CA LEU A 311 6.62 -7.15 -12.09
C LEU A 311 6.53 -5.63 -11.98
N LYS A 312 6.60 -5.08 -10.78
CA LYS A 312 6.62 -3.63 -10.56
C LYS A 312 7.96 -3.23 -9.94
N THR A 313 8.65 -2.33 -10.62
CA THR A 313 9.87 -1.68 -10.12
C THR A 313 9.50 -0.78 -8.94
N GLY A 314 10.29 -0.84 -7.87
CA GLY A 314 10.09 0.04 -6.71
C GLY A 314 10.35 1.51 -7.02
N ASP A 315 9.98 2.38 -6.10
CA ASP A 315 10.07 3.84 -6.30
C ASP A 315 11.52 4.37 -6.16
N ALA A 316 12.44 3.56 -5.64
CA ALA A 316 13.86 3.87 -5.61
C ALA A 316 14.47 3.79 -7.02
N ARG A 317 15.26 4.79 -7.42
CA ARG A 317 15.99 4.73 -8.70
C ARG A 317 16.95 3.55 -8.71
N PRO A 318 16.77 2.57 -9.62
CA PRO A 318 17.82 1.61 -9.86
C PRO A 318 19.00 2.36 -10.45
N SER A 319 20.21 2.09 -9.96
CA SER A 319 21.41 2.33 -10.77
C SER A 319 21.57 1.26 -11.85
N ALA A 320 20.61 0.33 -11.94
CA ALA A 320 20.61 -0.76 -12.90
C ALA A 320 20.08 -0.35 -14.27
N THR A 321 20.82 -0.69 -15.32
CA THR A 321 20.43 -0.50 -16.73
C THR A 321 19.69 -1.70 -17.30
N ASN A 322 20.10 -2.92 -16.96
CA ASN A 322 19.43 -4.16 -17.33
C ASN A 322 19.49 -5.12 -16.14
N VAL A 323 18.34 -5.65 -15.72
CA VAL A 323 18.29 -6.57 -14.58
C VAL A 323 17.90 -7.95 -15.07
N ARG A 324 18.76 -8.94 -14.83
CA ARG A 324 18.48 -10.34 -15.13
C ARG A 324 18.06 -11.07 -13.88
N LEU A 325 16.82 -11.52 -13.86
CA LEU A 325 16.22 -12.26 -12.76
C LEU A 325 16.10 -13.74 -13.12
N ARG A 326 16.24 -14.57 -12.10
CA ARG A 326 15.90 -15.99 -12.14
C ARG A 326 14.76 -16.22 -11.17
N MET A 327 13.76 -16.99 -11.61
CA MET A 327 12.57 -17.25 -10.83
C MET A 327 12.12 -18.70 -10.87
N ILE A 328 11.63 -19.20 -9.74
CA ILE A 328 10.98 -20.50 -9.60
C ILE A 328 9.62 -20.28 -8.94
N ALA A 329 8.56 -20.86 -9.50
CA ALA A 329 7.21 -20.83 -8.95
C ALA A 329 6.85 -22.18 -8.31
N TYR A 330 6.15 -22.12 -7.18
CA TYR A 330 5.69 -23.29 -6.42
C TYR A 330 4.17 -23.26 -6.24
N ASP A 331 3.55 -24.43 -6.29
CA ASP A 331 2.15 -24.63 -5.89
C ASP A 331 1.98 -24.98 -4.40
N ASN A 332 0.74 -25.16 -3.97
CA ASN A 332 0.38 -25.45 -2.59
C ASN A 332 0.88 -26.81 -2.09
N MET A 333 1.24 -27.73 -2.98
CA MET A 333 1.82 -29.04 -2.64
C MET A 333 3.35 -29.01 -2.68
N GLY A 334 3.95 -27.86 -2.99
CA GLY A 334 5.39 -27.70 -3.16
C GLY A 334 5.93 -28.20 -4.49
N ILE A 335 5.05 -28.53 -5.45
CA ILE A 335 5.45 -28.85 -6.82
C ILE A 335 5.94 -27.55 -7.46
N HIS A 336 7.05 -27.62 -8.17
CA HIS A 336 7.62 -26.49 -8.87
C HIS A 336 7.89 -26.81 -10.33
N VAL A 337 8.03 -25.75 -11.09
CA VAL A 337 8.45 -25.79 -12.51
C VAL A 337 9.92 -25.42 -12.62
N ASP A 338 10.48 -25.61 -13.82
CA ASP A 338 11.85 -25.21 -14.10
C ASP A 338 12.05 -23.69 -13.93
N GLU A 339 13.29 -23.33 -13.60
CA GLU A 339 13.73 -21.93 -13.50
C GLU A 339 13.46 -21.17 -14.80
N ILE A 340 12.88 -19.98 -14.68
CA ILE A 340 12.70 -19.06 -15.82
C ILE A 340 13.65 -17.86 -15.70
N PRO A 341 14.26 -17.42 -16.81
CA PRO A 341 14.94 -16.14 -16.89
C PRO A 341 13.93 -15.02 -17.19
N VAL A 342 14.04 -13.90 -16.50
CA VAL A 342 13.28 -12.67 -16.77
C VAL A 342 14.27 -11.52 -16.89
N GLU A 343 14.23 -10.80 -18.02
CA GLU A 343 15.07 -9.63 -18.25
C GLU A 343 14.21 -8.37 -18.20
N VAL A 344 14.61 -7.42 -17.35
CA VAL A 344 13.96 -6.11 -17.21
C VAL A 344 14.91 -5.08 -17.79
N MET A 345 14.52 -4.48 -18.92
CA MET A 345 15.34 -3.48 -19.62
C MET A 345 14.97 -2.07 -19.16
N ASP A 346 15.98 -1.27 -18.82
CA ASP A 346 15.84 0.13 -18.39
C ASP A 346 14.75 0.33 -17.32
N PRO A 347 14.85 -0.34 -16.16
CA PRO A 347 13.80 -0.32 -15.15
C PRO A 347 13.58 1.10 -14.59
N GLN A 348 12.43 1.68 -14.93
CA GLN A 348 12.04 2.99 -14.42
C GLN A 348 11.30 2.86 -13.07
N PRO A 349 11.52 3.77 -12.11
CA PRO A 349 10.81 3.78 -10.83
C PRO A 349 9.29 3.72 -10.98
N GLY A 350 8.65 2.82 -10.23
CA GLY A 350 7.20 2.61 -10.28
C GLY A 350 6.67 1.94 -11.57
N HIS A 351 7.52 1.71 -12.57
CA HIS A 351 7.12 1.08 -13.84
C HIS A 351 6.71 -0.39 -13.62
N THR A 352 5.78 -0.86 -14.46
CA THR A 352 5.29 -2.24 -14.41
C THR A 352 5.58 -2.93 -15.73
N ASP A 353 6.48 -3.90 -15.70
CA ASP A 353 6.84 -4.73 -16.85
C ASP A 353 6.00 -6.00 -16.87
N VAL A 354 5.71 -6.49 -18.07
CA VAL A 354 4.98 -7.75 -18.31
C VAL A 354 5.95 -8.77 -18.88
N PHE A 355 5.99 -9.96 -18.28
CA PHE A 355 6.83 -11.05 -18.75
C PHE A 355 5.99 -12.30 -19.02
N GLN A 356 6.56 -13.23 -19.78
CA GLN A 356 5.95 -14.52 -20.11
C GLN A 356 6.55 -15.62 -19.25
N ALA A 357 5.69 -16.49 -18.75
CA ALA A 357 6.07 -17.64 -17.93
C ALA A 357 5.12 -18.82 -18.21
N GLU A 358 5.11 -19.30 -19.46
CA GLU A 358 4.20 -20.38 -19.91
C GLU A 358 4.34 -21.65 -19.07
N SER A 359 5.54 -21.96 -18.56
CA SER A 359 5.75 -23.11 -17.68
C SER A 359 4.93 -23.00 -16.39
N TRP A 360 4.69 -21.80 -15.86
CA TRP A 360 3.92 -21.60 -14.63
C TRP A 360 2.43 -21.90 -14.83
N ASP A 361 1.92 -21.92 -16.07
CA ASP A 361 0.55 -22.32 -16.38
C ASP A 361 0.30 -23.82 -16.11
N GLN A 362 1.36 -24.62 -15.96
CA GLN A 362 1.29 -26.03 -15.56
C GLN A 362 0.96 -26.21 -14.07
N LEU A 363 1.15 -25.18 -13.25
CA LEU A 363 0.88 -25.22 -11.81
C LEU A 363 -0.62 -25.04 -11.55
N SER A 364 -1.15 -25.86 -10.64
CA SER A 364 -2.54 -25.76 -10.17
C SER A 364 -2.87 -24.36 -9.64
N SER A 365 -1.93 -23.75 -8.92
CA SER A 365 -1.89 -22.31 -8.60
C SER A 365 -0.50 -21.90 -8.14
N VAL A 366 -0.07 -20.67 -8.46
CA VAL A 366 1.17 -20.12 -7.91
C VAL A 366 0.91 -19.61 -6.50
N THR A 367 1.64 -20.15 -5.52
CA THR A 367 1.47 -19.82 -4.08
C THR A 367 2.75 -19.30 -3.43
N GLU A 368 3.92 -19.64 -3.98
CA GLU A 368 5.20 -19.09 -3.55
C GLU A 368 6.09 -18.82 -4.78
N LEU A 369 6.97 -17.83 -4.67
CA LEU A 369 8.00 -17.53 -5.64
C LEU A 369 9.36 -17.51 -4.96
N GLU A 370 10.35 -18.13 -5.59
CA GLU A 370 11.76 -17.93 -5.28
C GLU A 370 12.38 -17.07 -6.38
N ILE A 371 13.05 -15.99 -6.01
CA ILE A 371 13.60 -15.00 -6.94
C ILE A 371 14.99 -14.54 -6.50
N TRP A 372 15.87 -14.34 -7.47
CA TRP A 372 17.19 -13.73 -7.29
C TRP A 372 17.65 -13.07 -8.58
N ARG A 373 18.64 -12.16 -8.47
CA ARG A 373 19.33 -11.63 -9.64
C ARG A 373 20.42 -12.61 -10.07
N ASP A 374 20.58 -12.82 -11.38
CA ASP A 374 21.59 -13.73 -11.94
C ASP A 374 22.98 -13.40 -11.35
N PRO A 375 23.72 -14.39 -10.82
CA PRO A 375 25.06 -14.16 -10.26
C PRO A 375 26.06 -13.55 -11.25
N ASN A 376 25.86 -13.76 -12.55
CA ASN A 376 26.70 -13.22 -13.61
C ASN A 376 26.28 -11.82 -14.06
N ASP A 377 25.20 -11.28 -13.48
CA ASP A 377 24.76 -9.91 -13.74
C ASP A 377 25.66 -8.92 -12.98
N SER A 378 26.43 -8.14 -13.73
CA SER A 378 27.34 -7.12 -13.20
C SER A 378 26.65 -5.79 -12.85
N ASP A 379 25.35 -5.68 -13.10
CA ASP A 379 24.62 -4.43 -12.87
C ASP A 379 24.38 -4.15 -11.38
N ALA A 380 23.75 -3.02 -11.05
CA ALA A 380 23.49 -2.64 -9.66
C ALA A 380 22.28 -3.36 -9.04
N ASP A 381 22.23 -3.43 -7.71
CA ASP A 381 21.08 -4.00 -6.98
C ASP A 381 19.78 -3.32 -7.42
N TRP A 382 18.69 -4.08 -7.47
CA TRP A 382 17.42 -3.60 -8.03
C TRP A 382 16.27 -3.78 -7.04
N LEU A 383 15.53 -2.70 -6.77
CA LEU A 383 14.38 -2.74 -5.87
C LEU A 383 13.13 -3.24 -6.61
N CYS A 384 12.62 -4.40 -6.21
CA CYS A 384 11.35 -4.93 -6.69
C CYS A 384 10.26 -4.68 -5.63
N ASP A 385 9.15 -4.04 -6.03
CA ASP A 385 8.02 -3.72 -5.14
C ASP A 385 7.11 -4.95 -4.99
N VAL A 386 6.55 -5.41 -6.11
CA VAL A 386 5.58 -6.50 -6.13
C VAL A 386 5.65 -7.25 -7.46
N ILE A 387 5.43 -8.56 -7.39
CA ILE A 387 5.15 -9.39 -8.56
C ILE A 387 3.68 -9.80 -8.49
N THR A 388 2.97 -9.66 -9.60
CA THR A 388 1.55 -9.97 -9.71
C THR A 388 1.31 -11.01 -10.79
N VAL A 389 0.58 -12.05 -10.41
CA VAL A 389 0.14 -13.11 -11.32
C VAL A 389 -1.34 -12.85 -11.62
N HIS A 390 -1.62 -12.36 -12.82
CA HIS A 390 -2.98 -12.18 -13.32
C HIS A 390 -3.42 -13.45 -14.01
N SER A 391 -4.27 -14.24 -13.37
CA SER A 391 -4.81 -15.43 -14.01
C SER A 391 -6.15 -15.13 -14.66
N ARG A 392 -6.20 -15.10 -16.01
CA ARG A 392 -7.43 -14.80 -16.77
C ARG A 392 -8.43 -15.96 -16.74
N ALA A 393 -7.96 -17.20 -16.71
CA ALA A 393 -8.80 -18.38 -16.48
C ALA A 393 -9.44 -18.44 -15.07
N LYS A 394 -8.91 -17.68 -14.11
CA LYS A 394 -9.29 -17.73 -12.68
C LYS A 394 -9.94 -16.45 -12.16
N GLY A 395 -9.96 -15.38 -12.96
CA GLY A 395 -10.35 -14.03 -12.54
C GLY A 395 -9.60 -13.52 -11.31
N LEU A 396 -8.44 -14.14 -11.00
CA LEU A 396 -7.71 -14.00 -9.73
C LEU A 396 -6.41 -13.25 -9.99
N ILE A 397 -6.19 -12.19 -9.21
CA ILE A 397 -4.91 -11.49 -9.13
C ILE A 397 -4.24 -11.95 -7.85
N THR A 398 -3.09 -12.58 -7.98
CA THR A 398 -2.26 -12.97 -6.83
C THR A 398 -1.10 -12.00 -6.70
N HIS A 399 -0.88 -11.47 -5.51
CA HIS A 399 0.22 -10.56 -5.21
C HIS A 399 1.33 -11.30 -4.46
N PHE A 400 2.57 -11.04 -4.85
CA PHE A 400 3.81 -11.48 -4.20
C PHE A 400 4.60 -10.23 -3.81
N PRO A 401 4.39 -9.71 -2.59
CA PRO A 401 4.99 -8.47 -2.13
C PRO A 401 6.47 -8.64 -1.87
N ILE A 402 7.29 -8.24 -2.83
CA ILE A 402 8.74 -8.40 -2.74
C ILE A 402 9.29 -7.38 -1.75
N GLY A 403 9.09 -6.09 -2.02
CA GLY A 403 9.54 -4.97 -1.18
C GLY A 403 11.03 -5.03 -0.80
N ARG A 404 11.88 -5.58 -1.67
CA ARG A 404 13.27 -5.94 -1.37
C ARG A 404 14.21 -5.54 -2.51
N TRP A 405 15.43 -5.16 -2.13
CA TRP A 405 16.55 -5.05 -3.06
C TRP A 405 17.02 -6.46 -3.45
N LEU A 406 16.88 -6.80 -4.73
CA LEU A 406 17.36 -8.05 -5.30
C LEU A 406 18.84 -7.91 -5.66
N LYS A 407 19.66 -8.76 -5.06
CA LYS A 407 21.12 -8.79 -5.23
C LYS A 407 21.56 -10.00 -6.05
N ALA A 408 22.70 -9.88 -6.74
CA ALA A 408 23.29 -10.99 -7.49
C ALA A 408 23.49 -12.24 -6.62
N GLY A 409 22.92 -13.36 -7.05
CA GLY A 409 23.00 -14.67 -6.39
C GLY A 409 22.27 -14.79 -5.06
N ARG A 410 21.68 -13.70 -4.53
CA ARG A 410 20.94 -13.72 -3.27
C ARG A 410 19.49 -14.13 -3.50
N ARG A 411 19.16 -15.35 -3.08
CA ARG A 411 17.79 -15.89 -3.17
C ARG A 411 16.90 -15.39 -2.05
N ILE A 412 15.70 -14.98 -2.43
CA ILE A 412 14.59 -14.72 -1.52
C ILE A 412 13.41 -15.61 -1.92
N ARG A 413 12.61 -16.02 -0.94
CA ARG A 413 11.41 -16.81 -1.16
C ARG A 413 10.24 -16.10 -0.51
N VAL A 414 9.23 -15.78 -1.31
CA VAL A 414 8.07 -14.99 -0.92
C VAL A 414 6.79 -15.77 -1.16
N LYS A 415 5.85 -15.64 -0.24
CA LYS A 415 4.54 -16.30 -0.36
C LYS A 415 3.52 -15.36 -0.99
N ARG A 416 2.40 -15.92 -1.43
CA ARG A 416 1.19 -15.12 -1.71
C ARG A 416 0.92 -14.20 -0.52
N ASN A 417 0.74 -12.91 -0.79
CA ASN A 417 0.52 -11.82 0.19
C ASN A 417 1.66 -11.57 1.20
N ASP A 418 2.70 -12.41 1.23
CA ASP A 418 3.94 -12.35 2.02
C ASP A 418 3.87 -11.53 3.32
N THR A 419 3.02 -11.95 4.26
CA THR A 419 2.93 -11.34 5.60
C THR A 419 2.78 -12.38 6.70
N SER A 420 3.75 -12.47 7.61
CA SER A 420 3.82 -13.49 8.67
C SER A 420 4.52 -12.98 9.94
N LEU A 421 4.07 -13.47 11.09
CA LEU A 421 4.83 -13.40 12.34
C LEU A 421 6.02 -14.36 12.26
N PRO A 422 7.17 -14.05 12.88
CA PRO A 422 8.38 -14.84 12.72
C PRO A 422 8.22 -16.29 13.20
N GLN A 423 7.44 -16.52 14.25
CA GLN A 423 7.14 -17.87 14.77
C GLN A 423 6.27 -18.72 13.82
N ASN A 424 5.64 -18.11 12.82
CA ASN A 424 4.78 -18.76 11.84
C ASN A 424 5.41 -18.80 10.44
N ASP A 425 6.66 -18.34 10.30
CA ASP A 425 7.34 -18.27 9.02
C ASP A 425 7.91 -19.63 8.62
N ALA A 426 7.51 -20.15 7.46
CA ALA A 426 8.00 -21.43 6.94
C ALA A 426 9.48 -21.38 6.52
N HIS A 427 10.04 -20.18 6.36
CA HIS A 427 11.41 -19.95 5.90
C HIS A 427 12.22 -19.11 6.91
N ALA A 428 12.07 -19.42 8.21
CA ALA A 428 12.72 -18.70 9.31
C ALA A 428 14.23 -18.44 9.11
N LYS A 429 14.99 -19.38 8.52
CA LYS A 429 16.43 -19.20 8.23
C LYS A 429 16.70 -18.11 7.17
N LEU A 430 15.86 -18.01 6.14
CA LEU A 430 16.01 -16.96 5.12
C LEU A 430 15.69 -15.59 5.72
N ARG A 431 14.65 -15.53 6.55
CA ARG A 431 14.24 -14.34 7.30
C ARG A 431 15.32 -13.88 8.28
N GLU A 432 15.93 -14.79 9.03
CA GLU A 432 17.05 -14.47 9.92
C GLU A 432 18.25 -13.92 9.15
N ALA A 433 18.61 -14.54 8.02
CA ALA A 433 19.70 -14.06 7.17
C ALA A 433 19.42 -12.66 6.59
N GLU A 434 18.16 -12.37 6.22
CA GLU A 434 17.72 -11.03 5.79
C GLU A 434 17.88 -10.00 6.92
N LEU A 435 17.49 -10.32 8.16
CA LEU A 435 17.66 -9.42 9.29
C LEU A 435 19.14 -9.16 9.66
N ILE A 436 19.99 -10.17 9.58
CA ILE A 436 21.44 -10.01 9.78
C ILE A 436 22.01 -9.02 8.77
N GLU A 437 21.62 -9.16 7.51
CA GLU A 437 22.01 -8.26 6.43
C GLU A 437 21.48 -6.83 6.68
N ASN A 438 20.20 -6.69 7.04
CA ASN A 438 19.61 -5.39 7.35
C ASN A 438 20.34 -4.69 8.51
N ARG A 439 20.77 -5.41 9.54
CA ARG A 439 21.56 -4.86 10.65
C ARG A 439 22.93 -4.36 10.21
N SER A 440 23.50 -4.97 9.17
CA SER A 440 24.78 -4.56 8.60
C SER A 440 24.67 -3.31 7.71
N SER A 441 23.57 -3.18 6.96
CA SER A 441 23.31 -2.04 6.05
C SER A 441 22.71 -0.83 6.76
N HIS A 442 21.88 -1.05 7.78
CA HIS A 442 21.22 0.01 8.55
C HIS A 442 21.98 0.25 9.86
N GLN A 443 23.12 0.94 9.76
CA GLN A 443 23.94 1.32 10.91
C GLN A 443 23.56 2.69 11.43
N TYR A 444 23.74 2.90 12.74
CA TYR A 444 23.49 4.18 13.38
C TYR A 444 24.71 5.13 13.29
N ALA A 445 24.40 6.43 13.24
CA ALA A 445 25.32 7.53 13.46
C ALA A 445 24.65 8.59 14.34
N GLN A 446 25.46 9.41 15.01
CA GLN A 446 25.00 10.60 15.73
C GLN A 446 25.69 11.82 15.16
N LEU A 447 24.92 12.89 14.95
CA LEU A 447 25.47 14.17 14.46
C LEU A 447 26.31 14.85 15.53
N VAL A 448 25.83 14.83 16.76
CA VAL A 448 26.51 15.29 17.97
C VAL A 448 26.18 14.34 19.10
N ALA A 449 27.00 14.33 20.16
CA ALA A 449 26.74 13.50 21.33
C ALA A 449 25.31 13.70 21.85
N HIS A 450 24.65 12.62 22.24
CA HIS A 450 23.27 12.58 22.77
C HIS A 450 22.13 12.93 21.79
N ALA A 451 22.43 13.37 20.56
CA ALA A 451 21.39 13.59 19.55
C ALA A 451 20.65 12.28 19.18
N PRO A 452 19.40 12.39 18.69
CA PRO A 452 18.68 11.25 18.12
C PRO A 452 19.52 10.52 17.07
N LEU A 453 19.45 9.18 17.09
CA LEU A 453 20.23 8.33 16.19
C LEU A 453 19.70 8.46 14.76
N GLN A 454 20.63 8.64 13.82
CA GLN A 454 20.38 8.71 12.38
C GLN A 454 20.96 7.49 11.68
N GLN A 455 20.56 7.28 10.43
CA GLN A 455 21.20 6.29 9.57
C GLN A 455 22.59 6.81 9.16
N ARG A 456 23.63 5.96 9.24
CA ARG A 456 25.02 6.29 8.90
C ARG A 456 25.26 6.39 7.40
N ASP A 457 24.82 5.40 6.65
CA ASP A 457 24.99 5.33 5.21
C ASP A 457 23.61 5.28 4.58
N VAL A 458 23.20 6.41 3.99
CA VAL A 458 21.90 6.54 3.34
C VAL A 458 22.13 6.46 1.84
N ILE A 459 21.55 5.44 1.20
CA ILE A 459 21.54 5.33 -0.26
C ILE A 459 20.58 6.41 -0.78
N ASP A 460 21.13 7.39 -1.50
CA ASP A 460 20.33 8.48 -2.05
C ASP A 460 19.64 8.02 -3.35
N THR A 461 18.43 7.49 -3.21
CA THR A 461 17.66 6.91 -4.33
C THR A 461 16.91 7.97 -5.15
N SER A 462 17.45 9.19 -5.31
CA SER A 462 16.71 10.33 -5.89
C SER A 462 16.43 10.19 -7.40
N SER A 463 15.28 9.59 -7.72
CA SER A 463 14.57 9.61 -9.00
C SER A 463 13.72 10.87 -9.21
N GLU A 464 14.05 12.00 -8.59
CA GLU A 464 13.25 13.24 -8.67
C GLU A 464 14.10 14.46 -8.99
N LEU A 465 14.96 14.37 -10.01
CA LEU A 465 15.70 15.53 -10.55
C LEU A 465 14.91 16.32 -11.61
N ALA A 466 13.87 15.73 -12.21
CA ALA A 466 12.96 16.43 -13.13
C ALA A 466 12.29 17.69 -12.53
N PRO A 467 11.91 17.73 -11.24
CA PRO A 467 11.26 18.88 -10.64
C PRO A 467 12.22 19.83 -9.89
N PHE A 468 13.53 19.55 -9.86
CA PHE A 468 14.56 20.49 -9.41
C PHE A 468 14.48 21.82 -10.20
N TRP A 469 14.29 21.71 -11.52
CA TRP A 469 14.07 22.86 -12.39
C TRP A 469 12.74 23.56 -12.12
N ASP A 470 11.71 22.84 -11.69
CA ASP A 470 10.41 23.41 -11.34
C ASP A 470 10.47 24.25 -10.07
N LEU A 471 11.34 23.90 -9.13
CA LEU A 471 11.57 24.68 -7.92
C LEU A 471 12.52 25.85 -8.16
N ILE A 472 13.63 25.66 -8.89
CA ILE A 472 14.45 26.79 -9.33
C ILE A 472 13.57 27.74 -10.12
N ARG A 473 12.73 27.25 -11.03
CA ARG A 473 11.71 28.03 -11.72
C ARG A 473 10.77 28.69 -10.72
N ARG A 474 10.15 27.99 -9.75
CA ARG A 474 9.20 28.60 -8.79
C ARG A 474 9.85 29.64 -7.88
N LYS A 475 11.05 29.37 -7.38
CA LYS A 475 11.85 30.27 -6.54
C LYS A 475 12.33 31.46 -7.37
N THR A 476 12.78 31.24 -8.59
CA THR A 476 13.25 32.30 -9.50
C THR A 476 12.06 33.11 -10.02
N GLU A 477 10.90 32.51 -10.29
CA GLU A 477 9.62 33.18 -10.54
C GLU A 477 9.21 33.99 -9.30
N LEU A 478 9.24 33.41 -8.10
CA LEU A 478 8.94 34.08 -6.82
C LEU A 478 9.96 35.16 -6.42
N LEU A 479 11.16 35.18 -6.99
CA LEU A 479 12.16 36.22 -6.74
C LEU A 479 12.20 37.25 -7.88
N ALA A 480 11.94 36.84 -9.12
CA ALA A 480 11.95 37.69 -10.32
C ALA A 480 10.62 38.43 -10.53
N GLN A 481 9.46 37.77 -10.33
CA GLN A 481 8.13 38.39 -10.37
C GLN A 481 7.97 39.51 -9.32
N TYR A 482 8.80 39.49 -8.27
CA TYR A 482 8.72 40.35 -7.10
C TYR A 482 9.89 41.35 -7.01
N GLY A 483 10.73 41.44 -8.05
CA GLY A 483 11.84 42.40 -8.13
C GLY A 483 12.99 42.19 -7.13
N LEU A 484 12.98 41.08 -6.39
CA LEU A 484 13.96 40.77 -5.34
C LEU A 484 15.33 40.32 -5.90
N ALA A 485 15.38 39.93 -7.18
CA ALA A 485 16.65 39.73 -7.88
C ALA A 485 17.52 41.01 -7.96
N ARG A 486 16.92 42.18 -7.73
CA ARG A 486 17.57 43.51 -7.85
C ARG A 486 17.64 44.31 -6.54
N THR A 487 17.14 43.81 -5.41
CA THR A 487 17.20 44.57 -4.16
C THR A 487 18.61 44.61 -3.58
N THR A 488 19.27 45.76 -3.73
CA THR A 488 20.55 46.10 -3.08
C THR A 488 20.39 46.60 -1.63
N SER A 489 19.15 46.84 -1.18
CA SER A 489 18.84 47.26 0.20
C SER A 489 18.68 46.06 1.13
N THR A 490 19.42 46.06 2.24
CA THR A 490 19.41 45.02 3.28
C THR A 490 18.34 45.25 4.37
N SER A 491 17.69 46.42 4.41
CA SER A 491 16.74 46.79 5.48
C SER A 491 15.42 47.33 4.94
N PHE A 492 14.34 47.16 5.71
CA PHE A 492 13.06 47.83 5.45
C PHE A 492 13.18 49.31 5.81
N ALA A 493 12.65 50.20 4.95
CA ALA A 493 12.64 51.64 5.19
C ALA A 493 11.63 52.05 6.28
N GLY A 494 10.63 51.22 6.54
CA GLY A 494 9.60 51.43 7.54
C GLY A 494 8.67 50.21 7.62
N PHE A 495 7.81 50.18 8.64
CA PHE A 495 6.95 49.03 8.90
C PHE A 495 5.94 48.76 7.76
N ASP A 496 5.47 49.81 7.09
CA ASP A 496 4.56 49.70 5.94
C ASP A 496 5.15 48.87 4.78
N GLU A 497 6.47 48.93 4.60
CA GLU A 497 7.14 48.16 3.54
C GLU A 497 7.13 46.65 3.83
N VAL A 498 7.13 46.26 5.11
CA VAL A 498 6.97 44.86 5.54
C VAL A 498 5.57 44.36 5.19
N VAL A 499 4.55 45.21 5.37
CA VAL A 499 3.15 44.90 5.06
C VAL A 499 2.93 44.80 3.56
N GLN A 500 3.46 45.76 2.79
CA GLN A 500 3.35 45.82 1.33
C GLN A 500 4.00 44.62 0.62
N LEU A 501 4.99 43.96 1.23
CA LEU A 501 5.62 42.75 0.67
C LEU A 501 4.61 41.63 0.36
N PHE A 502 3.45 41.62 1.04
CA PHE A 502 2.40 40.62 0.91
C PHE A 502 1.08 41.18 0.35
N ASP A 503 1.09 42.41 -0.22
CA ASP A 503 -0.08 43.08 -0.79
C ASP A 503 0.04 43.24 -2.32
N GLY A 504 -1.04 42.91 -3.04
CA GLY A 504 -1.22 43.26 -4.46
C GLY A 504 -0.73 42.24 -5.50
N PRO A 505 -1.00 42.48 -6.79
CA PRO A 505 -0.54 41.65 -7.90
C PRO A 505 0.99 41.76 -8.04
N GLY A 506 1.70 40.70 -7.68
CA GLY A 506 3.17 40.71 -7.59
C GLY A 506 3.73 40.96 -6.18
N GLY A 507 2.93 40.79 -5.12
CA GLY A 507 3.37 40.60 -3.71
C GLY A 507 3.18 39.14 -3.23
N LEU A 508 4.00 38.66 -2.27
CA LEU A 508 3.97 37.25 -1.84
C LEU A 508 2.55 36.84 -1.40
N PRO A 509 2.14 35.55 -1.57
CA PRO A 509 0.80 35.12 -1.17
C PRO A 509 0.47 35.55 0.27
N THR A 510 -0.65 36.24 0.48
CA THR A 510 -0.99 36.83 1.77
C THR A 510 -1.13 35.75 2.86
N PRO A 511 -0.29 35.71 3.91
CA PRO A 511 -0.41 34.75 5.00
C PRO A 511 -1.68 34.99 5.82
N ALA A 512 -2.34 33.93 6.30
CA ALA A 512 -3.61 34.04 7.01
C ALA A 512 -3.55 34.98 8.23
N CYS A 513 -2.42 34.99 8.95
CA CYS A 513 -2.28 35.81 10.16
C CYS A 513 -2.09 37.32 9.88
N LYS A 514 -1.76 37.74 8.65
CA LYS A 514 -1.38 39.14 8.33
C LYS A 514 -2.48 40.14 8.67
N SER A 515 -3.74 39.80 8.45
CA SER A 515 -4.85 40.76 8.58
C SER A 515 -5.16 41.20 10.03
N ASP A 516 -4.72 40.43 11.03
CA ASP A 516 -5.12 40.60 12.43
C ASP A 516 -3.97 40.32 13.43
N TRP A 517 -2.74 40.28 12.94
CA TRP A 517 -1.55 39.85 13.70
C TRP A 517 -1.34 40.60 15.02
N SER A 518 -1.69 41.88 15.09
CA SER A 518 -1.44 42.72 16.25
C SER A 518 -2.50 42.58 17.34
N SER A 519 -3.61 41.88 17.10
CA SER A 519 -4.68 41.73 18.08
C SER A 519 -4.39 40.64 19.12
N ASP A 520 -4.99 40.79 20.29
CA ASP A 520 -4.90 39.80 21.37
C ASP A 520 -5.68 38.52 21.04
N CYS A 521 -6.74 38.63 20.22
CA CYS A 521 -7.51 37.49 19.76
C CYS A 521 -6.68 36.60 18.81
N CYS A 522 -5.92 37.20 17.89
CA CYS A 522 -5.04 36.46 16.98
C CYS A 522 -3.94 35.75 17.76
N PHE A 523 -3.31 36.46 18.70
CA PHE A 523 -2.30 35.89 19.58
C PHE A 523 -2.85 34.74 20.44
N GLY A 524 -4.06 34.85 20.99
CA GLY A 524 -4.71 33.73 21.69
C GLY A 524 -5.00 32.54 20.76
N ALA A 525 -5.59 32.80 19.60
CA ALA A 525 -5.97 31.77 18.63
C ALA A 525 -4.78 30.97 18.10
N GLN A 526 -3.60 31.57 17.98
CA GLN A 526 -2.36 30.87 17.61
C GLN A 526 -2.01 29.72 18.58
N ARG A 527 -2.46 29.73 19.84
CA ARG A 527 -2.26 28.60 20.77
C ARG A 527 -3.25 27.45 20.55
N LEU A 528 -4.30 27.69 19.78
CA LEU A 528 -5.38 26.75 19.52
C LEU A 528 -5.35 26.20 18.09
N ALA A 529 -4.79 27.00 17.17
CA ALA A 529 -4.86 26.81 15.72
C ALA A 529 -3.58 27.24 14.98
N GLY A 530 -2.49 27.57 15.68
CA GLY A 530 -1.20 27.95 15.07
C GLY A 530 -0.25 26.76 14.88
N CYS A 531 1.05 27.04 14.82
CA CYS A 531 2.09 26.03 14.58
C CYS A 531 2.39 25.13 15.79
N LEU A 532 2.16 25.63 17.02
CA LEU A 532 2.34 24.86 18.26
C LEU A 532 1.05 24.82 19.09
N PRO A 533 0.00 24.15 18.60
CA PRO A 533 -1.28 24.13 19.28
C PRO A 533 -1.30 23.24 20.53
N THR A 534 -0.19 22.60 20.90
CA THR A 534 -0.09 21.63 22.01
C THR A 534 0.59 22.18 23.27
N SER A 535 0.93 23.47 23.32
CA SER A 535 1.66 24.06 24.46
C SER A 535 0.77 24.60 25.59
N ILE A 536 -0.47 24.99 25.29
CA ILE A 536 -1.37 25.62 26.27
C ILE A 536 -1.89 24.62 27.30
N CYS A 537 -1.88 25.01 28.57
CA CYS A 537 -2.31 24.19 29.70
C CYS A 537 -3.37 24.91 30.55
N LEU A 538 -4.29 24.15 31.15
CA LEU A 538 -5.22 24.66 32.16
C LEU A 538 -4.45 25.09 33.42
N CYS A 539 -4.74 26.29 33.93
CA CYS A 539 -4.06 26.85 35.09
C CYS A 539 -4.80 26.47 36.39
N HIS A 540 -4.18 25.61 37.20
CA HIS A 540 -4.70 25.23 38.53
C HIS A 540 -4.20 26.14 39.67
N SER A 541 -3.05 26.78 39.45
CA SER A 541 -2.43 27.77 40.32
C SER A 541 -1.55 28.69 39.47
N LEU A 542 -1.34 29.93 39.89
CA LEU A 542 -0.44 30.85 39.16
C LEU A 542 0.96 30.20 39.02
N PRO A 543 1.60 30.25 37.83
CA PRO A 543 2.91 29.65 37.64
C PRO A 543 3.97 30.31 38.52
N ASP A 544 4.72 29.53 39.30
CA ASP A 544 5.73 30.05 40.24
C ASP A 544 6.81 30.91 39.55
N ARG A 545 7.14 30.58 38.30
CA ARG A 545 8.14 31.28 37.49
C ARG A 545 7.64 32.60 36.90
N LEU A 546 6.33 32.85 36.94
CA LEU A 546 5.72 34.08 36.45
C LEU A 546 5.42 35.00 37.65
N PRO A 547 6.16 36.11 37.85
CA PRO A 547 6.03 36.96 39.04
C PRO A 547 4.81 37.89 38.93
N VAL A 548 3.61 37.29 38.88
CA VAL A 548 2.31 37.98 38.87
C VAL A 548 1.61 37.83 40.21
N THR A 549 0.95 38.90 40.65
CA THR A 549 0.09 38.88 41.84
C THR A 549 -1.38 38.90 41.45
N HIS A 550 -2.24 38.51 42.37
CA HIS A 550 -3.69 38.58 42.18
C HIS A 550 -4.15 40.00 41.81
N ASP A 551 -3.55 41.04 42.43
CA ASP A 551 -3.92 42.43 42.19
C ASP A 551 -3.50 42.92 40.79
N MET A 552 -2.35 42.48 40.29
CA MET A 552 -1.89 42.80 38.94
C MET A 552 -2.85 42.28 37.86
N LEU A 553 -3.50 41.14 38.10
CA LEU A 553 -4.38 40.51 37.12
C LEU A 553 -5.81 41.07 37.13
N LYS A 554 -6.30 41.59 38.27
CA LYS A 554 -7.68 42.09 38.45
C LYS A 554 -8.25 42.90 37.27
N PRO A 555 -7.51 43.83 36.63
CA PRO A 555 -8.05 44.62 35.52
C PRO A 555 -8.48 43.80 34.30
N PHE A 556 -7.96 42.58 34.12
CA PHE A 556 -8.14 41.77 32.91
C PHE A 556 -9.14 40.61 33.10
N LEU A 557 -9.79 40.54 34.26
CA LEU A 557 -10.57 39.36 34.70
C LEU A 557 -12.08 39.59 34.75
N GLU A 558 -12.61 40.59 34.03
CA GLU A 558 -14.06 40.88 33.95
C GLU A 558 -14.76 41.03 35.32
N GLY A 559 -14.04 41.54 36.34
CA GLY A 559 -14.55 41.68 37.70
C GLY A 559 -14.46 40.42 38.58
N TRP A 560 -13.93 39.32 38.07
CA TRP A 560 -13.71 38.09 38.83
C TRP A 560 -12.36 38.11 39.55
N SER A 561 -12.29 37.43 40.69
CA SER A 561 -11.00 37.09 41.32
C SER A 561 -10.32 35.92 40.60
N VAL A 562 -8.98 35.87 40.66
CA VAL A 562 -8.19 34.75 40.13
C VAL A 562 -8.71 33.40 40.66
N LYS A 563 -9.07 33.32 41.96
CA LYS A 563 -9.60 32.10 42.57
C LYS A 563 -10.91 31.65 41.91
N GLN A 564 -11.83 32.58 41.64
CA GLN A 564 -13.10 32.26 40.98
C GLN A 564 -12.86 31.81 39.53
N ILE A 565 -11.90 32.40 38.82
CA ILE A 565 -11.59 32.01 37.43
C ILE A 565 -10.92 30.64 37.35
N ILE A 566 -9.99 30.33 38.26
CA ILE A 566 -9.39 28.99 38.36
C ILE A 566 -10.48 27.96 38.65
N GLN A 567 -11.38 28.24 39.61
CA GLN A 567 -12.53 27.38 39.91
C GLN A 567 -13.46 27.21 38.71
N ALA A 568 -13.68 28.27 37.93
CA ALA A 568 -14.45 28.24 36.69
C ALA A 568 -13.68 27.65 35.50
N ARG A 569 -12.41 27.24 35.68
CA ARG A 569 -11.52 26.69 34.63
C ARG A 569 -11.36 27.61 33.42
N ARG A 570 -11.26 28.93 33.66
CA ARG A 570 -11.14 29.98 32.62
C ARG A 570 -9.74 30.60 32.50
N LEU A 571 -8.76 30.11 33.27
CA LEU A 571 -7.37 30.58 33.28
C LEU A 571 -6.44 29.52 32.67
N PHE A 572 -5.54 29.94 31.79
CA PHE A 572 -4.62 29.08 31.05
C PHE A 572 -3.23 29.68 31.02
N PHE A 573 -2.21 28.87 30.75
CA PHE A 573 -0.84 29.35 30.60
C PHE A 573 -0.08 28.55 29.53
N VAL A 574 1.00 29.16 29.05
CA VAL A 574 2.05 28.52 28.24
C VAL A 574 3.38 28.86 28.91
N ASP A 575 4.19 27.85 29.22
CA ASP A 575 5.51 28.00 29.83
C ASP A 575 6.57 27.28 29.00
N HIS A 576 7.36 28.08 28.28
CA HIS A 576 8.47 27.58 27.45
C HIS A 576 9.83 27.61 28.14
N SER A 577 9.90 28.12 29.38
CA SER A 577 11.16 28.43 30.06
C SER A 577 12.07 27.22 30.24
N HIS A 578 11.48 26.04 30.48
CA HIS A 578 12.22 24.79 30.67
C HIS A 578 12.87 24.25 29.37
N LEU A 579 12.36 24.64 28.20
CA LEU A 579 12.91 24.22 26.90
C LEU A 579 13.90 25.24 26.34
N LEU A 580 13.76 26.52 26.71
CA LEU A 580 14.54 27.64 26.15
C LEU A 580 15.77 28.01 26.97
N GLU A 581 15.77 27.74 28.28
CA GLU A 581 16.89 28.09 29.16
C GLU A 581 18.22 27.56 28.64
N GLY A 582 19.19 28.45 28.41
CA GLY A 582 20.55 28.08 28.02
C GLY A 582 20.70 27.57 26.59
N VAL A 583 19.67 27.66 25.75
CA VAL A 583 19.78 27.28 24.32
C VAL A 583 20.78 28.20 23.62
N THR A 584 21.73 27.59 22.92
CA THR A 584 22.75 28.33 22.18
C THR A 584 22.15 29.13 21.01
N THR A 585 22.49 30.42 20.90
CA THR A 585 22.14 31.26 19.75
C THR A 585 23.33 31.55 18.85
N VAL A 586 23.05 31.93 17.60
CA VAL A 586 24.08 32.50 16.71
C VAL A 586 24.61 33.78 17.36
N PRO A 587 25.94 34.03 17.36
CA PRO A 587 26.51 35.24 17.96
C PRO A 587 25.80 36.52 17.49
N GLY A 588 25.40 37.34 18.46
CA GLY A 588 24.65 38.59 18.21
C GLY A 588 23.14 38.43 18.00
N ARG A 589 22.59 37.21 18.10
CA ARG A 589 21.15 36.95 18.08
C ARG A 589 20.63 36.58 19.46
N HIS A 590 19.35 36.84 19.68
CA HIS A 590 18.70 36.63 20.98
C HIS A 590 17.52 35.67 20.86
N LEU A 591 17.33 34.84 21.87
CA LEU A 591 16.15 34.01 22.08
C LEU A 591 15.72 34.17 23.54
N CYS A 592 14.44 34.43 23.78
CA CYS A 592 13.91 34.63 25.12
C CYS A 592 14.06 33.36 25.97
N ASP A 593 14.49 33.50 27.24
CA ASP A 593 14.78 32.36 28.13
C ASP A 593 13.64 31.98 29.08
N ALA A 594 12.63 32.84 29.23
CA ALA A 594 11.41 32.57 29.99
C ALA A 594 10.23 32.27 29.06
N ALA A 595 9.87 33.24 28.21
CA ALA A 595 8.71 33.18 27.30
C ALA A 595 7.49 32.49 27.93
N ILE A 596 6.97 33.06 29.02
CA ILE A 596 5.80 32.57 29.76
C ILE A 596 4.61 33.48 29.48
N GLY A 597 3.47 32.90 29.10
CA GLY A 597 2.24 33.63 28.79
C GLY A 597 1.09 33.14 29.66
N LEU A 598 0.32 34.07 30.24
CA LEU A 598 -0.92 33.79 30.96
C LEU A 598 -2.10 34.26 30.12
N PHE A 599 -3.14 33.43 30.05
CA PHE A 599 -4.30 33.64 29.18
C PHE A 599 -5.61 33.46 29.94
N PHE A 600 -6.62 34.22 29.54
CA PHE A 600 -7.97 34.17 30.11
C PHE A 600 -8.99 33.97 28.99
N VAL A 601 -9.99 33.12 29.25
CA VAL A 601 -11.16 32.97 28.38
C VAL A 601 -12.23 33.95 28.81
N SER A 602 -12.50 34.96 27.98
CA SER A 602 -13.52 36.00 28.21
C SER A 602 -14.95 35.46 28.18
N GLY A 603 -15.92 36.28 28.62
CA GLY A 603 -17.34 35.93 28.58
C GLY A 603 -17.84 35.62 27.16
N ASP A 604 -17.21 36.25 26.17
CA ASP A 604 -17.45 36.03 24.74
C ASP A 604 -16.71 34.79 24.19
N LYS A 605 -16.17 33.93 25.07
CA LYS A 605 -15.47 32.68 24.74
C LYS A 605 -14.21 32.87 23.89
N LYS A 606 -13.53 34.02 24.03
CA LYS A 606 -12.25 34.29 23.35
C LYS A 606 -11.09 34.08 24.32
N LEU A 607 -10.06 33.37 23.87
CA LEU A 607 -8.81 33.25 24.61
C LEU A 607 -7.96 34.51 24.37
N GLN A 608 -7.58 35.21 25.44
CA GLN A 608 -6.80 36.44 25.36
C GLN A 608 -5.58 36.40 26.28
N PRO A 609 -4.41 36.88 25.84
CA PRO A 609 -3.26 37.07 26.73
C PRO A 609 -3.55 38.15 27.76
N ILE A 610 -3.19 37.89 29.02
CA ILE A 610 -3.32 38.85 30.12
C ILE A 610 -1.98 39.18 30.78
N ALA A 611 -0.96 38.34 30.63
CA ALA A 611 0.41 38.63 31.08
C ALA A 611 1.43 37.89 30.22
N ILE A 612 2.57 38.51 29.94
CA ILE A 612 3.71 37.90 29.21
C ILE A 612 5.01 38.24 29.93
N GLN A 613 5.84 37.25 30.17
CA GLN A 613 7.23 37.42 30.61
C GLN A 613 8.17 36.84 29.57
N LEU A 614 9.08 37.66 29.06
CA LEU A 614 10.04 37.24 28.04
C LEU A 614 11.33 36.68 28.64
N GLU A 615 11.88 37.40 29.61
CA GLU A 615 13.15 37.10 30.26
C GLU A 615 12.90 36.82 31.75
N ARG A 616 13.69 35.92 32.34
CA ARG A 616 13.54 35.56 33.77
C ARG A 616 13.65 36.75 34.72
N ASP A 617 14.66 37.59 34.49
CA ASP A 617 14.88 38.82 35.26
C ASP A 617 14.19 40.05 34.63
N GLY A 618 13.31 39.81 33.64
CA GLY A 618 12.59 40.86 32.91
C GLY A 618 11.26 41.26 33.55
N PRO A 619 10.67 42.38 33.12
CA PRO A 619 9.35 42.79 33.55
C PRO A 619 8.27 41.84 33.01
N VAL A 620 7.15 41.76 33.73
CA VAL A 620 5.91 41.16 33.19
C VAL A 620 5.14 42.23 32.44
N PHE A 621 4.89 41.99 31.15
CA PHE A 621 4.10 42.84 30.28
C PHE A 621 2.61 42.52 30.40
N PHE A 622 1.76 43.54 30.32
CA PHE A 622 0.31 43.43 30.38
C PHE A 622 -0.36 44.15 29.19
N PRO A 623 -1.60 43.80 28.82
CA PRO A 623 -2.37 44.52 27.78
C PRO A 623 -2.55 46.02 28.03
N SER A 624 -2.38 46.48 29.28
CA SER A 624 -2.47 47.89 29.67
C SER A 624 -1.16 48.68 29.44
N ASP A 625 -0.06 48.01 29.13
CA ASP A 625 1.22 48.67 28.80
C ASP A 625 1.11 49.41 27.44
N PRO A 626 2.04 50.31 27.09
CA PRO A 626 1.98 51.05 25.82
C PRO A 626 1.81 50.10 24.62
N LYS A 627 0.91 50.47 23.68
CA LYS A 627 0.42 49.58 22.61
C LYS A 627 1.53 48.84 21.85
N LEU A 628 2.56 49.56 21.38
CA LEU A 628 3.65 48.97 20.63
C LEU A 628 4.60 48.13 21.50
N THR A 629 4.74 48.48 22.79
CA THR A 629 5.48 47.68 23.78
C THR A 629 4.78 46.34 24.03
N TRP A 630 3.45 46.33 24.16
CA TRP A 630 2.68 45.10 24.28
C TRP A 630 2.74 44.24 23.01
N ILE A 631 2.68 44.86 21.83
CA ILE A 631 2.86 44.17 20.54
C ILE A 631 4.25 43.55 20.44
N ALA A 632 5.31 44.28 20.83
CA ALA A 632 6.66 43.75 20.85
C ALA A 632 6.78 42.56 21.81
N ALA A 633 6.16 42.62 22.98
CA ALA A 633 6.14 41.50 23.92
C ALA A 633 5.49 40.24 23.31
N LYS A 634 4.36 40.40 22.62
CA LYS A 634 3.72 39.29 21.89
C LYS A 634 4.59 38.76 20.76
N MET A 635 5.23 39.63 19.99
CA MET A 635 6.10 39.24 18.87
C MET A 635 7.32 38.43 19.35
N TRP A 636 7.97 38.84 20.44
CA TRP A 636 9.10 38.10 21.02
C TRP A 636 8.68 36.80 21.70
N PHE A 637 7.49 36.74 22.31
CA PHE A 637 6.93 35.47 22.78
C PHE A 637 6.68 34.52 21.60
N ASN A 638 6.06 35.02 20.52
CA ASN A 638 5.82 34.24 19.31
C ASN A 638 7.11 33.79 18.64
N HIS A 639 8.19 34.56 18.76
CA HIS A 639 9.51 34.14 18.28
C HIS A 639 10.00 32.86 18.98
N ALA A 640 9.86 32.81 20.30
CA ALA A 640 10.20 31.64 21.09
C ALA A 640 9.31 30.44 20.76
N ASP A 641 7.99 30.66 20.68
CA ASP A 641 6.99 29.64 20.31
C ASP A 641 7.26 29.08 18.90
N ALA A 642 7.59 29.94 17.93
CA ALA A 642 7.96 29.55 16.56
C ALA A 642 9.24 28.73 16.50
N THR A 643 10.26 29.11 17.28
CA THR A 643 11.54 28.40 17.36
C THR A 643 11.34 26.97 17.89
N LEU A 644 10.55 26.81 18.96
CA LEU A 644 10.22 25.49 19.49
C LEU A 644 9.37 24.68 18.52
N SER A 645 8.37 25.30 17.89
CA SER A 645 7.55 24.63 16.87
C SER A 645 8.39 24.07 15.73
N PHE A 646 9.29 24.88 15.17
CA PHE A 646 10.06 24.53 13.97
C PHE A 646 11.24 23.60 14.26
N CYS A 647 12.05 23.91 15.27
CA CYS A 647 13.29 23.18 15.55
C CYS A 647 13.06 21.96 16.46
N LEU A 648 12.21 22.08 17.47
CA LEU A 648 12.02 21.03 18.48
C LEU A 648 10.93 20.05 18.07
N TRP A 649 9.69 20.52 17.91
CA TRP A 649 8.55 19.64 17.68
C TRP A 649 8.48 19.12 16.24
N ARG A 650 8.62 20.00 15.24
CA ARG A 650 8.67 19.56 13.84
C ARG A 650 9.96 18.80 13.55
N PHE A 651 11.12 19.45 13.58
CA PHE A 651 12.36 18.79 13.17
C PHE A 651 12.87 17.76 14.18
N GLY A 652 12.91 18.07 15.48
CA GLY A 652 13.39 17.15 16.52
C GLY A 652 12.56 15.88 16.70
N ILE A 653 11.23 15.96 16.65
CA ILE A 653 10.37 14.78 16.86
C ILE A 653 9.97 14.10 15.56
N THR A 654 9.35 14.82 14.62
CA THR A 654 8.75 14.18 13.44
C THR A 654 9.76 13.74 12.38
N HIS A 655 10.97 14.32 12.40
CA HIS A 655 12.07 13.94 11.52
C HIS A 655 13.16 13.17 12.27
N MET A 656 13.83 13.81 13.24
CA MET A 656 15.03 13.27 13.87
C MET A 656 14.74 12.02 14.72
N MET A 657 13.74 12.06 15.61
CA MET A 657 13.37 10.90 16.41
C MET A 657 12.76 9.78 15.56
N MET A 658 11.91 10.13 14.58
CA MET A 658 11.30 9.14 13.68
C MET A 658 12.32 8.45 12.77
N GLU A 659 13.43 9.10 12.42
CA GLU A 659 14.52 8.45 11.67
C GLU A 659 15.12 7.28 12.45
N GLY A 660 15.43 7.48 13.74
CA GLY A 660 15.93 6.41 14.61
C GLY A 660 14.96 5.22 14.69
N ILE A 661 13.66 5.51 14.80
CA ILE A 661 12.60 4.48 14.78
C ILE A 661 12.55 3.77 13.42
N SER A 662 12.68 4.51 12.31
CA SER A 662 12.72 3.96 10.95
C SER A 662 13.89 3.00 10.75
N VAL A 663 15.06 3.34 11.29
CA VAL A 663 16.26 2.50 11.20
C VAL A 663 16.09 1.26 12.07
N ALA A 664 15.56 1.40 13.30
CA ALA A 664 15.24 0.26 14.17
C ALA A 664 14.22 -0.70 13.54
N LEU A 665 13.21 -0.16 12.85
CA LEU A 665 12.19 -0.93 12.13
C LEU A 665 12.86 -1.88 11.13
N GLN A 666 13.74 -1.35 10.28
CA GLN A 666 14.42 -2.12 9.24
C GLN A 666 15.42 -3.13 9.80
N ARG A 667 16.02 -2.86 10.97
CA ARG A 667 17.01 -3.74 11.64
C ARG A 667 16.38 -4.96 12.34
N HIS A 668 15.14 -4.86 12.79
CA HIS A 668 14.53 -5.87 13.65
C HIS A 668 13.30 -6.54 13.06
N LEU A 669 12.56 -5.89 12.17
CA LEU A 669 11.35 -6.45 11.58
C LEU A 669 11.59 -6.74 10.11
N ALA A 670 11.42 -8.00 9.71
CA ALA A 670 11.57 -8.37 8.31
C ALA A 670 10.49 -7.66 7.45
N PRO A 671 10.71 -7.44 6.14
CA PRO A 671 9.69 -6.86 5.26
C PRO A 671 8.35 -7.61 5.28
N SER A 672 8.37 -8.92 5.53
CA SER A 672 7.18 -9.77 5.70
C SER A 672 6.49 -9.62 7.07
N HIS A 673 7.06 -8.89 8.02
CA HIS A 673 6.44 -8.69 9.34
C HIS A 673 5.22 -7.75 9.23
N PRO A 674 4.06 -8.08 9.84
CA PRO A 674 2.86 -7.24 9.75
C PRO A 674 3.06 -5.81 10.25
N LEU A 675 3.81 -5.64 11.35
CA LEU A 675 4.16 -4.31 11.87
C LEU A 675 5.11 -3.53 10.94
N HIS A 676 6.01 -4.21 10.22
CA HIS A 676 6.83 -3.56 9.19
C HIS A 676 5.94 -3.05 8.04
N ARG A 677 5.04 -3.90 7.52
CA ARG A 677 4.08 -3.51 6.46
C ARG A 677 3.19 -2.33 6.87
N LEU A 678 2.83 -2.26 8.15
CA LEU A 678 2.01 -1.18 8.70
C LEU A 678 2.80 0.13 8.87
N LEU A 679 4.00 0.09 9.45
CA LEU A 679 4.75 1.30 9.82
C LEU A 679 5.65 1.85 8.70
N TYR A 680 6.20 0.98 7.86
CA TYR A 680 7.17 1.37 6.84
C TYR A 680 6.66 2.47 5.89
N PRO A 681 5.41 2.44 5.39
CA PRO A 681 4.90 3.52 4.52
C PRO A 681 4.93 4.91 5.16
N HIS A 682 4.82 5.00 6.49
CA HIS A 682 4.81 6.25 7.25
C HIS A 682 6.23 6.75 7.61
N LEU A 683 7.20 5.85 7.63
CA LEU A 683 8.60 6.11 8.03
C LEU A 683 9.56 6.17 6.84
N ALA A 684 9.17 5.61 5.69
CA ALA A 684 9.97 5.56 4.48
C ALA A 684 10.42 6.98 4.06
N HIS A 685 11.63 7.06 3.51
CA HIS A 685 12.31 8.27 3.03
C HIS A 685 12.74 9.30 4.07
N ILE A 686 12.29 9.24 5.33
CA ILE A 686 12.76 10.13 6.41
C ILE A 686 14.30 10.17 6.47
N PRO A 687 15.04 9.03 6.45
CA PRO A 687 16.51 9.05 6.46
C PRO A 687 17.12 9.83 5.28
N SER A 688 16.57 9.64 4.07
CA SER A 688 17.06 10.32 2.85
C SER A 688 16.81 11.82 2.85
N LEU A 689 15.67 12.25 3.39
CA LEU A 689 15.33 13.67 3.54
C LEU A 689 16.20 14.31 4.62
N ASN A 690 16.30 13.68 5.79
CA ASN A 690 17.06 14.21 6.92
C ASN A 690 18.54 14.34 6.60
N ARG A 691 19.13 13.36 5.90
CA ARG A 691 20.53 13.45 5.43
C ARG A 691 20.79 14.75 4.67
N ARG A 692 19.90 15.11 3.75
CA ARG A 692 20.00 16.32 2.93
C ARG A 692 19.78 17.58 3.77
N VAL A 693 18.72 17.60 4.60
CA VAL A 693 18.46 18.73 5.51
C VAL A 693 19.67 19.02 6.41
N VAL A 694 20.29 17.99 6.96
CA VAL A 694 21.45 18.12 7.86
C VAL A 694 22.70 18.61 7.15
N ASN A 695 22.98 18.05 5.97
CA ASN A 695 24.18 18.36 5.21
C ASN A 695 24.12 19.76 4.58
N GLU A 696 22.93 20.28 4.31
CA GLU A 696 22.75 21.44 3.43
C GLU A 696 22.04 22.60 4.16
N LEU A 697 20.89 22.39 4.80
CA LEU A 697 20.19 23.47 5.53
C LEU A 697 20.83 23.77 6.88
N LEU A 698 21.28 22.73 7.56
CA LEU A 698 21.94 22.84 8.86
C LEU A 698 23.45 22.96 8.75
N SER A 699 24.07 23.08 7.56
CA SER A 699 25.53 23.26 7.45
C SER A 699 26.02 24.53 8.19
N GLU A 700 27.33 24.64 8.46
CA GLU A 700 27.90 25.78 9.19
C GLU A 700 27.65 27.14 8.53
N SER A 701 27.44 27.14 7.21
CA SER A 701 27.05 28.31 6.42
C SER A 701 25.67 28.11 5.78
N GLY A 702 24.84 27.23 6.33
CA GLY A 702 23.56 26.80 5.77
C GLY A 702 22.43 27.81 5.97
N TRP A 703 21.24 27.44 5.51
CA TRP A 703 20.04 28.27 5.64
C TRP A 703 19.71 28.57 7.11
N ALA A 704 19.84 27.57 8.00
CA ALA A 704 19.52 27.73 9.42
C ALA A 704 20.41 28.77 10.09
N GLU A 705 21.71 28.80 9.76
CA GLU A 705 22.65 29.78 10.31
C GLU A 705 22.29 31.21 9.87
N ARG A 706 21.75 31.40 8.67
CA ARG A 706 21.32 32.72 8.18
C ARG A 706 19.94 33.16 8.66
N ASN A 707 19.00 32.22 8.81
CA ASN A 707 17.57 32.53 8.93
C ASN A 707 16.94 32.17 10.29
N LEU A 708 17.65 31.52 11.22
CA LEU A 708 17.15 31.18 12.56
C LEU A 708 17.99 31.81 13.68
N SER A 709 17.37 32.29 14.76
CA SER A 709 18.11 32.84 15.92
C SER A 709 19.08 31.83 16.55
N VAL A 710 18.73 30.55 16.52
CA VAL A 710 19.49 29.44 17.15
C VAL A 710 20.56 28.81 16.26
N GLY A 711 20.52 29.07 14.94
CA GLY A 711 21.46 28.51 13.97
C GLY A 711 21.54 26.97 13.99
N ARG A 712 22.65 26.40 13.49
CA ARG A 712 22.86 24.95 13.51
C ARG A 712 22.91 24.39 14.93
N LYS A 713 23.77 24.98 15.78
CA LYS A 713 24.10 24.45 17.10
C LYS A 713 22.88 24.39 18.02
N GLY A 714 22.16 25.51 18.15
CA GLY A 714 20.96 25.55 18.98
C GLY A 714 19.81 24.69 18.43
N THR A 715 19.70 24.53 17.10
CA THR A 715 18.72 23.58 16.53
C THR A 715 19.02 22.14 16.95
N LEU A 716 20.29 21.71 16.89
CA LEU A 716 20.67 20.36 17.34
C LEU A 716 20.49 20.17 18.85
N GLU A 717 20.77 21.20 19.65
CA GLU A 717 20.51 21.21 21.08
C GLU A 717 19.01 21.05 21.39
N LEU A 718 18.16 21.79 20.67
CA LEU A 718 16.70 21.65 20.79
C LEU A 718 16.22 20.25 20.36
N CYS A 719 16.85 19.61 19.37
CA CYS A 719 16.53 18.23 19.01
C CYS A 719 16.86 17.23 20.13
N ILE A 720 17.96 17.45 20.87
CA ILE A 720 18.32 16.64 22.04
C ILE A 720 17.23 16.80 23.12
N ARG A 721 16.87 18.05 23.44
CA ARG A 721 15.81 18.36 24.41
C ARG A 721 14.45 17.80 23.98
N ALA A 722 14.15 17.83 22.69
CA ALA A 722 12.94 17.21 22.14
C ALA A 722 12.87 15.72 22.54
N ALA A 723 13.96 15.00 22.30
CA ALA A 723 14.03 13.57 22.54
C ALA A 723 14.11 13.21 24.03
N GLU A 724 14.34 14.17 24.92
CA GLU A 724 14.25 14.01 26.38
C GLU A 724 12.85 14.33 26.90
N ALA A 725 12.18 15.35 26.34
CA ALA A 725 10.87 15.81 26.79
C ALA A 725 9.69 15.01 26.19
N TRP A 726 9.86 14.42 25.01
CA TRP A 726 8.78 13.73 24.30
C TRP A 726 8.57 12.30 24.80
N CYS A 727 7.31 11.92 25.02
CA CYS A 727 6.87 10.62 25.53
C CYS A 727 5.81 10.02 24.60
N LEU A 728 6.13 8.88 23.97
CA LEU A 728 5.29 8.34 22.90
C LEU A 728 3.88 7.98 23.38
N ASP A 729 3.73 7.43 24.58
CA ASP A 729 2.43 6.97 25.12
C ASP A 729 1.54 8.12 25.64
N ILE A 730 2.09 9.33 25.71
CA ILE A 730 1.39 10.57 26.03
C ILE A 730 1.18 11.37 24.75
N GLN A 731 2.23 11.98 24.17
CA GLN A 731 2.09 12.86 23.00
C GLN A 731 1.73 12.11 21.70
N GLY A 732 1.98 10.80 21.61
CA GLY A 732 1.47 9.96 20.52
C GLY A 732 -0.02 9.60 20.67
N CYS A 733 -0.66 9.98 21.78
CA CYS A 733 -2.06 9.69 22.09
C CYS A 733 -2.83 10.97 22.40
N VAL A 734 -3.55 11.51 21.40
CA VAL A 734 -4.25 12.80 21.51
C VAL A 734 -5.13 12.92 22.76
N PRO A 735 -5.97 11.92 23.12
CA PRO A 735 -6.78 12.04 24.34
C PRO A 735 -5.95 12.16 25.63
N ARG A 736 -4.83 11.41 25.74
CA ARG A 736 -3.96 11.44 26.93
C ARG A 736 -3.17 12.74 27.02
N GLU A 737 -2.67 13.21 25.89
CA GLU A 737 -1.96 14.49 25.78
C GLU A 737 -2.87 15.66 26.22
N LEU A 738 -4.12 15.66 25.77
CA LEU A 738 -5.10 16.67 26.18
C LEU A 738 -5.50 16.53 27.65
N GLU A 739 -5.63 15.31 28.16
CA GLU A 739 -5.94 15.05 29.56
C GLU A 739 -4.82 15.58 30.47
N GLN A 740 -3.55 15.35 30.12
CA GLN A 740 -2.40 15.86 30.86
C GLN A 740 -2.40 17.40 30.97
N ARG A 741 -2.86 18.09 29.92
CA ARG A 741 -2.98 19.55 29.90
C ARG A 741 -4.29 20.07 30.49
N GLY A 742 -5.21 19.19 30.90
CA GLY A 742 -6.52 19.53 31.45
C GLY A 742 -7.54 20.01 30.41
N LEU A 743 -7.37 19.62 29.13
CA LEU A 743 -8.11 20.15 27.98
C LEU A 743 -8.96 19.12 27.22
N LEU A 744 -9.01 17.87 27.71
CA LEU A 744 -9.84 16.80 27.11
C LEU A 744 -11.35 17.11 27.21
N ASP A 745 -11.78 17.76 28.29
CA ASP A 745 -13.16 18.22 28.46
C ASP A 745 -13.45 19.37 27.48
N LEU A 746 -14.36 19.12 26.53
CA LEU A 746 -14.74 20.08 25.49
C LEU A 746 -15.31 21.39 26.04
N ASN A 747 -15.74 21.42 27.31
CA ASN A 747 -16.30 22.61 27.97
C ASN A 747 -15.23 23.54 28.57
N VAL A 748 -14.01 23.06 28.80
CA VAL A 748 -12.97 23.80 29.54
C VAL A 748 -12.31 24.86 28.68
N LEU A 749 -12.09 24.59 27.39
CA LEU A 749 -11.52 25.55 26.45
C LEU A 749 -12.35 25.54 25.14
N PRO A 750 -13.22 26.54 24.93
CA PRO A 750 -14.01 26.62 23.70
C PRO A 750 -13.10 26.96 22.52
N ASN A 751 -13.57 26.68 21.30
CA ASN A 751 -12.93 27.12 20.07
C ASN A 751 -11.51 26.55 19.86
N TYR A 752 -11.23 25.38 20.43
CA TYR A 752 -9.94 24.72 20.31
C TYR A 752 -9.88 23.85 19.03
N SER A 753 -9.71 24.51 17.89
CA SER A 753 -9.83 23.87 16.57
C SER A 753 -8.92 22.65 16.38
N TYR A 754 -7.66 22.72 16.82
CA TYR A 754 -6.75 21.55 16.76
C TYR A 754 -7.34 20.32 17.47
N ARG A 755 -7.82 20.48 18.72
CA ARG A 755 -8.42 19.38 19.51
C ARG A 755 -9.60 18.76 18.78
N ASP A 756 -10.49 19.61 18.28
CA ASP A 756 -11.75 19.20 17.68
C ASP A 756 -11.53 18.42 16.37
N GLU A 757 -10.43 18.66 15.64
CA GLU A 757 -10.01 17.86 14.49
C GLU A 757 -9.14 16.64 14.88
N ALA A 758 -8.23 16.79 15.84
CA ALA A 758 -7.24 15.77 16.20
C ALA A 758 -7.86 14.55 16.91
N ILE A 759 -8.83 14.74 17.81
CA ILE A 759 -9.50 13.64 18.53
C ILE A 759 -10.15 12.63 17.56
N PRO A 760 -11.06 13.05 16.66
CA PRO A 760 -11.71 12.10 15.76
C PRO A 760 -10.72 11.47 14.76
N LEU A 761 -9.74 12.22 14.28
CA LEU A 761 -8.71 11.69 13.38
C LEU A 761 -7.86 10.61 14.05
N HIS A 762 -7.36 10.87 15.26
CA HIS A 762 -6.59 9.90 16.06
C HIS A 762 -7.40 8.63 16.34
N LYS A 763 -8.71 8.78 16.62
CA LYS A 763 -9.62 7.64 16.81
C LYS A 763 -9.74 6.78 15.54
N VAL A 764 -9.88 7.40 14.37
CA VAL A 764 -9.96 6.67 13.08
C VAL A 764 -8.65 5.93 12.79
N MET A 765 -7.50 6.57 13.02
CA MET A 765 -6.18 5.92 12.91
C MET A 765 -6.04 4.74 13.88
N ASN A 766 -6.42 4.93 15.15
CA ASN A 766 -6.34 3.88 16.16
C ASN A 766 -7.24 2.68 15.81
N SER A 767 -8.44 2.94 15.28
CA SER A 767 -9.37 1.90 14.79
C SER A 767 -8.74 1.09 13.64
N TYR A 768 -8.13 1.76 12.66
CA TYR A 768 -7.42 1.13 11.56
C TYR A 768 -6.27 0.23 12.06
N VAL A 769 -5.38 0.78 12.90
CA VAL A 769 -4.27 0.03 13.51
C VAL A 769 -4.79 -1.17 14.30
N THR A 770 -5.84 -0.99 15.09
CA THR A 770 -6.46 -2.07 15.88
C THR A 770 -6.93 -3.21 14.99
N LYS A 771 -7.60 -2.91 13.87
CA LYS A 771 -8.06 -3.92 12.91
C LYS A 771 -6.87 -4.70 12.34
N VAL A 772 -5.82 -4.01 11.90
CA VAL A 772 -4.61 -4.64 11.33
C VAL A 772 -3.90 -5.52 12.36
N ILE A 773 -3.64 -5.02 13.58
CA ILE A 773 -2.94 -5.79 14.62
C ILE A 773 -3.72 -7.06 15.01
N LYS A 774 -5.06 -6.97 15.15
CA LYS A 774 -5.91 -8.13 15.51
C LYS A 774 -6.05 -9.18 14.40
N ILE A 775 -5.69 -8.85 13.16
CA ILE A 775 -5.63 -9.84 12.07
C ILE A 775 -4.48 -10.83 12.33
N TYR A 776 -3.33 -10.38 12.85
CA TYR A 776 -2.13 -11.22 13.00
C TYR A 776 -1.90 -11.70 14.42
N TYR A 777 -2.07 -10.84 15.42
CA TYR A 777 -1.96 -11.22 16.83
C TYR A 777 -3.34 -11.67 17.31
N LYS A 778 -3.47 -12.95 17.68
CA LYS A 778 -4.74 -13.55 18.11
C LYS A 778 -4.91 -13.59 19.62
N ASP A 779 -3.81 -13.68 20.34
CA ASP A 779 -3.76 -13.78 21.80
C ASP A 779 -2.45 -13.19 22.35
N MET A 780 -2.27 -13.22 23.67
CA MET A 780 -1.03 -12.76 24.32
C MET A 780 0.18 -13.62 23.95
N ASP A 781 -0.01 -14.92 23.69
CA ASP A 781 1.06 -15.85 23.35
C ASP A 781 1.69 -15.50 22.00
N SER A 782 0.86 -15.10 21.01
CA SER A 782 1.31 -14.60 19.72
C SER A 782 2.15 -13.31 19.82
N VAL A 783 1.94 -12.48 20.85
CA VAL A 783 2.74 -11.28 21.14
C VAL A 783 4.05 -11.63 21.84
N ILE A 784 3.99 -12.49 22.85
CA ILE A 784 5.15 -12.86 23.66
C ILE A 784 6.19 -13.66 22.85
N LYS A 785 5.72 -14.54 21.95
CA LYS A 785 6.60 -15.38 21.11
C LYS A 785 7.24 -14.65 19.93
N ASP A 786 6.78 -13.44 19.63
CA ASP A 786 7.30 -12.64 18.52
C ASP A 786 8.64 -11.99 18.89
N TYR A 787 9.73 -12.73 18.66
CA TYR A 787 11.08 -12.28 19.02
C TYR A 787 11.55 -11.04 18.24
N GLU A 788 11.01 -10.79 17.05
CA GLU A 788 11.34 -9.60 16.24
C GLU A 788 10.72 -8.35 16.86
N LEU A 789 9.44 -8.43 17.22
CA LEU A 789 8.73 -7.38 17.95
C LEU A 789 9.41 -7.05 19.28
N GLN A 790 9.77 -8.06 20.07
CA GLN A 790 10.42 -7.83 21.37
C GLN A 790 11.79 -7.13 21.21
N GLN A 791 12.58 -7.51 20.19
CA GLN A 791 13.87 -6.87 19.91
C GLN A 791 13.69 -5.44 19.42
N PHE A 792 12.71 -5.20 18.54
CA PHE A 792 12.38 -3.86 18.05
C PHE A 792 11.99 -2.93 19.21
N ILE A 793 11.01 -3.32 20.03
CA ILE A 793 10.59 -2.51 21.18
C ILE A 793 11.72 -2.34 22.20
N GLY A 794 12.49 -3.40 22.47
CA GLY A 794 13.62 -3.34 23.38
C GLY A 794 14.74 -2.39 22.91
N GLU A 795 14.97 -2.24 21.60
CA GLU A 795 15.88 -1.21 21.08
C GLU A 795 15.26 0.19 21.15
N LEU A 796 13.96 0.34 20.88
CA LEU A 796 13.29 1.63 21.01
C LEU A 796 13.31 2.18 22.45
N ALA A 797 12.98 1.33 23.43
CA ALA A 797 12.85 1.72 24.84
C ALA A 797 14.19 1.92 25.55
N ARG A 798 15.24 1.20 25.13
CA ARG A 798 16.56 1.28 25.74
C ARG A 798 17.18 2.66 25.54
N GLU A 799 17.80 3.19 26.59
CA GLU A 799 18.39 4.52 26.55
C GLU A 799 19.52 4.63 25.50
N ARG A 800 19.69 5.85 24.97
CA ARG A 800 20.73 6.18 23.98
C ARG A 800 22.15 5.87 24.47
N SER A 801 22.41 6.09 25.76
CA SER A 801 23.67 5.78 26.47
C SER A 801 24.06 4.30 26.38
N PHE A 802 23.08 3.39 26.26
CA PHE A 802 23.27 1.94 26.15
C PHE A 802 23.03 1.41 24.72
N GLY A 803 23.05 2.29 23.72
CA GLY A 803 22.91 1.93 22.30
C GLY A 803 21.49 1.61 21.86
N GLY A 804 20.45 2.10 22.55
CA GLY A 804 19.07 2.11 22.06
C GLY A 804 18.65 3.47 21.47
N ILE A 805 17.39 3.59 21.08
CA ILE A 805 16.83 4.85 20.53
C ILE A 805 16.49 5.85 21.65
N GLY A 806 16.12 5.35 22.84
CA GLY A 806 15.72 6.16 23.99
C GLY A 806 14.38 6.86 23.79
N VAL A 807 13.36 6.12 23.37
CA VAL A 807 11.97 6.61 23.27
C VAL A 807 11.30 6.49 24.64
N ASN A 808 10.91 7.62 25.22
CA ASN A 808 10.21 7.64 26.51
C ASN A 808 8.77 7.11 26.37
N GLY A 809 8.25 6.53 27.46
CA GLY A 809 6.87 6.00 27.50
C GLY A 809 6.72 4.58 26.96
N LEU A 810 7.81 3.93 26.57
CA LEU A 810 7.80 2.55 26.10
C LEU A 810 8.19 1.56 27.20
N PRO A 811 7.51 0.39 27.29
CA PRO A 811 8.00 -0.70 28.11
C PRO A 811 9.23 -1.35 27.45
N PRO A 812 10.11 -2.04 28.21
CA PRO A 812 11.26 -2.76 27.64
C PRO A 812 10.84 -3.96 26.77
N SER A 813 9.60 -4.44 26.91
CA SER A 813 9.00 -5.55 26.18
C SER A 813 7.48 -5.40 26.19
N VAL A 814 6.78 -5.88 25.16
CA VAL A 814 5.30 -5.85 25.09
C VAL A 814 4.70 -7.22 25.34
N LYS A 815 3.54 -7.26 25.99
CA LYS A 815 2.84 -8.50 26.37
C LYS A 815 1.44 -8.60 25.80
N THR A 816 0.87 -7.47 25.38
CA THR A 816 -0.53 -7.37 24.95
C THR A 816 -0.64 -6.70 23.59
N GLN A 817 -1.72 -7.00 22.88
CA GLN A 817 -2.04 -6.35 21.61
C GLN A 817 -2.27 -4.84 21.79
N ASP A 818 -2.87 -4.44 22.91
CA ASP A 818 -3.15 -3.03 23.20
C ASP A 818 -1.88 -2.18 23.34
N GLU A 819 -0.78 -2.75 23.84
CA GLU A 819 0.52 -2.08 23.86
C GLU A 819 1.05 -1.85 22.44
N ILE A 820 0.98 -2.88 21.57
CA ILE A 820 1.38 -2.76 20.16
C ILE A 820 0.54 -1.70 19.45
N ILE A 821 -0.78 -1.72 19.66
CA ILE A 821 -1.73 -0.78 19.06
C ILE A 821 -1.39 0.65 19.48
N LYS A 822 -1.14 0.90 20.77
CA LYS A 822 -0.77 2.24 21.27
C LYS A 822 0.53 2.74 20.65
N ILE A 823 1.56 1.88 20.62
CA ILE A 823 2.87 2.22 20.07
C ILE A 823 2.77 2.52 18.58
N ALA A 824 2.15 1.62 17.80
CA ALA A 824 1.99 1.79 16.36
C ALA A 824 1.13 3.02 16.01
N THR A 825 0.01 3.22 16.72
CA THR A 825 -0.82 4.43 16.54
C THR A 825 -0.03 5.70 16.86
N GLY A 826 0.78 5.70 17.93
CA GLY A 826 1.57 6.86 18.31
C GLY A 826 2.65 7.21 17.28
N ILE A 827 3.34 6.20 16.72
CA ILE A 827 4.32 6.41 15.64
C ILE A 827 3.63 7.00 14.40
N ILE A 828 2.52 6.39 13.96
CA ILE A 828 1.76 6.86 12.80
C ILE A 828 1.26 8.28 13.02
N TRP A 829 0.66 8.57 14.19
CA TRP A 829 0.18 9.90 14.55
C TRP A 829 1.30 10.94 14.52
N THR A 830 2.50 10.58 14.98
CA THR A 830 3.66 11.48 14.98
C THR A 830 4.14 11.80 13.56
N CYS A 831 4.21 10.79 12.69
CA CYS A 831 4.60 10.97 11.28
C CYS A 831 3.54 11.69 10.43
N THR A 832 2.28 11.72 10.88
CA THR A 832 1.15 12.23 10.08
C THR A 832 0.52 13.45 10.76
N GLY A 833 -0.30 13.26 11.80
CA GLY A 833 -1.03 14.32 12.49
C GLY A 833 -0.13 15.38 13.13
N VAL A 834 0.92 14.99 13.86
CA VAL A 834 1.86 15.96 14.47
C VAL A 834 2.67 16.68 13.40
N HIS A 835 3.16 15.95 12.39
CA HIS A 835 3.87 16.55 11.27
C HIS A 835 2.98 17.57 10.54
N ALA A 836 1.76 17.21 10.16
CA ALA A 836 0.82 18.10 9.49
C ALA A 836 0.49 19.35 10.33
N ALA A 837 0.20 19.16 11.62
CA ALA A 837 -0.14 20.24 12.54
C ALA A 837 1.01 21.23 12.80
N THR A 838 2.26 20.84 12.53
CA THR A 838 3.46 21.68 12.73
C THR A 838 4.12 22.14 11.43
N SER A 839 3.83 21.50 10.30
CA SER A 839 4.39 21.81 8.96
C SER A 839 3.44 22.65 8.10
N LEU A 840 2.18 22.27 7.97
CA LEU A 840 1.21 22.96 7.11
C LEU A 840 0.86 24.41 7.52
N PRO A 841 0.82 24.78 8.81
CA PRO A 841 0.58 26.17 9.20
C PRO A 841 1.79 27.10 9.02
N LEU A 842 2.98 26.58 8.67
CA LEU A 842 4.21 27.37 8.69
C LEU A 842 4.14 28.62 7.81
N TYR A 843 3.60 28.52 6.60
CA TYR A 843 3.48 29.70 5.74
C TYR A 843 2.49 30.72 6.32
N ASP A 844 1.32 30.26 6.74
CA ASP A 844 0.23 31.12 7.20
C ASP A 844 0.58 31.91 8.47
N HIS A 845 1.56 31.43 9.25
CA HIS A 845 2.02 32.04 10.48
C HIS A 845 3.44 32.62 10.38
N CYS A 846 4.44 31.84 9.95
CA CYS A 846 5.85 32.23 10.00
C CYS A 846 6.33 33.10 8.84
N ALA A 847 5.61 33.11 7.71
CA ALA A 847 6.04 33.92 6.55
C ALA A 847 5.98 35.43 6.82
N PHE A 848 5.12 35.88 7.74
CA PHE A 848 4.97 37.28 8.13
C PHE A 848 5.62 37.54 9.52
N PRO A 849 6.89 38.02 9.58
CA PRO A 849 7.64 38.10 10.83
C PRO A 849 6.98 38.90 11.97
N PRO A 850 6.22 39.98 11.73
CA PRO A 850 5.56 40.67 12.83
C PRO A 850 4.59 39.80 13.63
N SER A 851 4.04 38.75 13.00
CA SER A 851 3.10 37.84 13.64
C SER A 851 3.81 36.69 14.36
N TYR A 852 4.65 35.91 13.68
CA TYR A 852 5.18 34.65 14.23
C TYR A 852 6.62 34.32 13.73
N PRO A 853 7.63 35.12 14.14
CA PRO A 853 8.94 35.15 13.48
C PRO A 853 9.86 33.98 13.84
N LEU A 854 10.59 33.44 12.87
CA LEU A 854 11.69 32.48 13.10
C LEU A 854 13.04 33.16 13.41
N LEU A 855 13.14 34.46 13.14
CA LEU A 855 14.29 35.31 13.46
C LEU A 855 13.82 36.72 13.80
N LEU A 856 14.35 37.28 14.89
CA LEU A 856 14.29 38.70 15.21
C LEU A 856 15.71 39.25 15.41
N LYS A 857 15.88 40.54 15.10
CA LYS A 857 17.14 41.27 15.33
C LYS A 857 17.07 42.01 16.68
N GLY A 858 18.23 42.26 17.26
CA GLY A 858 18.33 43.00 18.53
C GLY A 858 17.94 42.15 19.73
N SER A 859 17.36 42.79 20.74
CA SER A 859 17.00 42.16 22.02
C SER A 859 15.55 42.42 22.38
N PRO A 860 14.92 41.53 23.15
CA PRO A 860 13.56 41.72 23.63
C PRO A 860 13.43 42.96 24.51
N PRO A 861 12.23 43.57 24.59
CA PRO A 861 11.99 44.67 25.51
C PRO A 861 12.33 44.28 26.95
N ARG A 862 13.23 45.06 27.58
CA ARG A 862 13.63 44.88 29.00
C ARG A 862 12.98 45.88 29.95
N THR A 863 12.22 46.84 29.43
CA THR A 863 11.49 47.85 30.21
C THR A 863 10.09 48.04 29.64
N LYS A 864 9.21 48.70 30.40
CA LYS A 864 7.85 49.06 29.97
C LYS A 864 7.77 50.41 29.25
N GLN A 865 8.90 50.98 28.85
CA GLN A 865 8.91 52.24 28.13
C GLN A 865 8.22 52.10 26.76
N PRO A 866 7.54 53.16 26.26
CA PRO A 866 6.93 53.13 24.94
C PRO A 866 7.95 52.85 23.84
N ILE A 867 7.68 51.82 23.04
CA ILE A 867 8.43 51.51 21.80
C ILE A 867 7.84 52.32 20.64
N THR A 868 8.69 52.83 19.76
CA THR A 868 8.32 53.52 18.52
C THR A 868 8.12 52.55 17.35
N GLU A 869 7.48 52.99 16.27
CA GLU A 869 7.30 52.14 15.06
C GLU A 869 8.64 51.80 14.40
N ASP A 870 9.61 52.71 14.40
CA ASP A 870 10.96 52.49 13.87
C ASP A 870 11.72 51.43 14.69
N GLU A 871 11.62 51.49 16.02
CA GLU A 871 12.19 50.46 16.90
C GLU A 871 11.52 49.10 16.69
N LEU A 872 10.19 49.06 16.54
CA LEU A 872 9.47 47.82 16.24
C LEU A 872 9.92 47.22 14.90
N CYS A 873 10.06 48.06 13.87
CA CYS A 873 10.56 47.67 12.55
C CYS A 873 12.02 47.19 12.61
N SER A 874 12.82 47.75 13.52
CA SER A 874 14.23 47.36 13.69
C SER A 874 14.40 45.90 14.13
N PHE A 875 13.40 45.29 14.78
CA PHE A 875 13.42 43.87 15.14
C PHE A 875 13.21 42.95 13.93
N ILE A 876 12.55 43.41 12.87
CA ILE A 876 12.21 42.59 11.71
C ILE A 876 13.48 42.25 10.91
N PRO A 877 13.66 40.98 10.47
CA PRO A 877 14.82 40.58 9.68
C PRO A 877 14.94 41.36 8.36
N SER A 878 16.06 41.18 7.64
CA SER A 878 16.23 41.82 6.33
C SER A 878 15.15 41.37 5.34
N LYS A 879 14.95 42.16 4.27
CA LYS A 879 14.07 41.78 3.16
C LYS A 879 14.43 40.40 2.60
N GLN A 880 15.72 40.17 2.40
CA GLN A 880 16.23 38.89 1.91
C GLN A 880 15.83 37.73 2.83
N VAL A 881 16.10 37.82 4.14
CA VAL A 881 15.79 36.75 5.09
C VAL A 881 14.27 36.53 5.20
N THR A 882 13.49 37.61 5.15
CA THR A 882 12.01 37.52 5.14
C THR A 882 11.51 36.74 3.93
N CYS A 883 12.02 37.06 2.74
CA CYS A 883 11.64 36.37 1.50
C CYS A 883 12.16 34.92 1.46
N GLU A 884 13.39 34.65 1.91
CA GLU A 884 13.94 33.29 2.03
C GLU A 884 13.10 32.44 2.99
N THR A 885 12.65 33.02 4.11
CA THR A 885 11.78 32.36 5.09
C THR A 885 10.39 32.10 4.53
N ALA A 886 9.77 33.09 3.88
CA ALA A 886 8.46 32.93 3.25
C ALA A 886 8.50 31.86 2.15
N ALA A 887 9.55 31.83 1.33
CA ALA A 887 9.74 30.81 0.31
C ALA A 887 9.85 29.41 0.93
N LEU A 888 10.74 29.22 1.91
CA LEU A 888 10.93 27.91 2.54
C LEU A 888 9.66 27.42 3.24
N THR A 889 9.02 28.27 4.04
CA THR A 889 7.79 27.92 4.75
C THR A 889 6.66 27.61 3.78
N LYS A 890 6.57 28.28 2.62
CA LYS A 890 5.58 27.95 1.58
C LYS A 890 5.79 26.56 1.01
N LEU A 891 7.04 26.18 0.78
CA LEU A 891 7.39 24.88 0.22
C LEU A 891 7.10 23.74 1.19
N ILE A 892 7.39 23.95 2.47
CA ILE A 892 7.07 22.98 3.53
C ILE A 892 5.55 22.86 3.74
N SER A 893 4.81 23.95 3.53
CA SER A 893 3.34 23.98 3.75
C SER A 893 2.52 23.38 2.58
N ASN A 894 3.14 22.98 1.46
CA ASN A 894 2.43 22.46 0.30
C ASN A 894 2.32 20.93 0.32
N THR A 895 1.14 20.40 -0.07
CA THR A 895 0.83 18.97 -0.05
C THR A 895 0.91 18.37 -1.46
N GLU A 896 2.13 18.08 -1.95
CA GLU A 896 2.34 17.26 -3.17
C GLU A 896 2.54 15.76 -2.86
N ALA A 897 2.60 15.39 -1.58
CA ALA A 897 2.72 14.00 -1.15
C ALA A 897 1.37 13.26 -1.22
N ARG A 898 1.42 11.92 -1.35
CA ARG A 898 0.23 11.07 -1.22
C ARG A 898 -0.46 11.30 0.12
N SER A 899 -1.78 11.41 0.09
CA SER A 899 -2.59 11.69 1.26
C SER A 899 -2.67 10.47 2.18
N LEU A 900 -2.98 10.73 3.45
CA LEU A 900 -3.20 9.70 4.46
C LEU A 900 -4.22 8.68 3.94
N GLY A 901 -3.87 7.40 3.99
CA GLY A 901 -4.73 6.33 3.51
C GLY A 901 -4.48 5.89 2.06
N GLU A 902 -3.64 6.58 1.28
CA GLU A 902 -3.38 6.23 -0.12
C GLU A 902 -2.18 5.27 -0.29
N ASP A 903 -1.24 5.25 0.67
CA ASP A 903 0.00 4.49 0.58
C ASP A 903 0.02 3.34 1.60
N HIS A 904 -0.42 2.15 1.17
CA HIS A 904 -0.49 0.95 2.02
C HIS A 904 0.15 -0.25 1.34
N ALA A 905 1.02 -0.95 2.08
CA ALA A 905 1.72 -2.15 1.62
C ALA A 905 1.03 -3.45 2.09
N HIS A 906 -0.30 -3.46 2.16
CA HIS A 906 -1.06 -4.63 2.60
C HIS A 906 -1.67 -5.40 1.43
N TYR A 907 -1.46 -6.71 1.42
CA TYR A 907 -1.92 -7.59 0.35
C TYR A 907 -2.87 -8.69 0.85
N GLU A 908 -2.98 -8.88 2.17
CA GLU A 908 -3.97 -9.76 2.76
C GLU A 908 -5.39 -9.18 2.61
N PRO A 909 -6.41 -9.97 2.20
CA PRO A 909 -7.76 -9.46 1.96
C PRO A 909 -8.38 -8.72 3.15
N MET A 910 -8.17 -9.23 4.36
CA MET A 910 -8.68 -8.58 5.58
C MET A 910 -8.01 -7.23 5.86
N CYS A 911 -6.71 -7.10 5.56
CA CYS A 911 -5.99 -5.84 5.69
C CYS A 911 -6.39 -4.85 4.58
N ILE A 912 -6.59 -5.32 3.35
CA ILE A 912 -7.12 -4.50 2.25
C ILE A 912 -8.52 -3.97 2.63
N GLN A 913 -9.35 -4.79 3.24
CA GLN A 913 -10.66 -4.37 3.73
C GLN A 913 -10.53 -3.32 4.85
N ALA A 914 -9.62 -3.52 5.80
CA ALA A 914 -9.34 -2.53 6.84
C ALA A 914 -8.87 -1.19 6.27
N VAL A 915 -8.03 -1.21 5.21
CA VAL A 915 -7.60 -0.01 4.48
C VAL A 915 -8.78 0.69 3.80
N LYS A 916 -9.67 -0.05 3.12
CA LYS A 916 -10.86 0.54 2.49
C LYS A 916 -11.78 1.21 3.50
N GLU A 917 -12.00 0.57 4.64
CA GLU A 917 -12.77 1.16 5.74
C GLU A 917 -12.09 2.39 6.31
N PHE A 918 -10.77 2.37 6.48
CA PHE A 918 -9.99 3.53 6.91
C PHE A 918 -10.14 4.70 5.92
N GLN A 919 -10.00 4.46 4.61
CA GLN A 919 -10.21 5.47 3.57
C GLN A 919 -11.63 6.05 3.61
N GLN A 920 -12.65 5.21 3.83
CA GLN A 920 -14.03 5.67 3.99
C GLN A 920 -14.23 6.53 5.24
N ASP A 921 -13.67 6.10 6.37
CA ASP A 921 -13.73 6.85 7.64
C ASP A 921 -13.02 8.21 7.50
N LEU A 922 -11.87 8.27 6.81
CA LEU A 922 -11.15 9.51 6.52
C LEU A 922 -11.95 10.44 5.59
N ALA A 923 -12.61 9.90 4.55
CA ALA A 923 -13.44 10.70 3.65
C ALA A 923 -14.64 11.31 4.39
N GLN A 924 -15.31 10.53 5.25
CA GLN A 924 -16.39 11.04 6.10
C GLN A 924 -15.90 12.12 7.06
N LEU A 925 -14.70 11.91 7.65
CA LEU A 925 -14.11 12.88 8.56
C LEU A 925 -13.71 14.19 7.85
N SER A 926 -13.23 14.11 6.62
CA SER A 926 -12.94 15.29 5.77
C SER A 926 -14.20 16.12 5.52
N GLU A 927 -15.32 15.48 5.16
CA GLU A 927 -16.60 16.19 4.99
C GLU A 927 -17.08 16.83 6.30
N ALA A 928 -16.91 16.14 7.43
CA ALA A 928 -17.22 16.71 8.74
C ALA A 928 -16.30 17.89 9.10
N SER A 929 -15.02 17.83 8.71
CA SER A 929 -14.04 18.91 8.91
C SER A 929 -14.41 20.14 8.08
N LYS A 930 -14.74 19.97 6.80
CA LYS A 930 -15.23 21.05 5.92
C LYS A 930 -16.45 21.76 6.49
N LEU A 931 -17.41 20.99 7.04
CA LEU A 931 -18.59 21.57 7.70
C LEU A 931 -18.23 22.33 8.99
N ARG A 932 -17.29 21.83 9.80
CA ARG A 932 -16.79 22.55 10.98
C ARG A 932 -16.11 23.86 10.58
N GLU A 933 -15.27 23.83 9.55
CA GLU A 933 -14.60 25.00 9.00
C GLU A 933 -15.57 26.04 8.44
N GLN A 934 -16.60 25.60 7.71
CA GLN A 934 -17.66 26.50 7.25
C GLN A 934 -18.37 27.19 8.43
N LYS A 935 -18.76 26.42 9.45
CA LYS A 935 -19.38 26.97 10.67
C LYS A 935 -18.46 27.93 11.43
N ARG A 936 -17.15 27.69 11.42
CA ARG A 936 -16.15 28.62 12.01
C ARG A 936 -16.15 29.95 11.25
N LYS A 937 -16.08 29.90 9.91
CA LYS A 937 -16.12 31.11 9.05
C LYS A 937 -17.40 31.93 9.20
N GLU A 938 -18.54 31.28 9.41
CA GLU A 938 -19.85 31.93 9.58
C GLU A 938 -20.04 32.51 11.00
N ASN A 939 -19.25 32.08 11.99
CA ASN A 939 -19.40 32.51 13.37
C ASN A 939 -18.41 33.66 13.71
N PRO A 940 -18.90 34.87 14.06
CA PRO A 940 -18.06 36.03 14.38
C PRO A 940 -17.11 35.83 15.57
N THR A 941 -17.38 34.86 16.44
CA THR A 941 -16.56 34.50 17.60
C THR A 941 -15.50 33.42 17.29
N LEU A 942 -15.60 32.75 16.12
CA LEU A 942 -14.74 31.65 15.65
C LEU A 942 -13.96 32.05 14.38
N LYS A 943 -13.43 33.28 14.38
CA LYS A 943 -12.80 33.91 13.20
C LYS A 943 -11.65 33.10 12.55
N TYR A 944 -10.99 32.21 13.28
CA TYR A 944 -9.76 31.55 12.82
C TYR A 944 -10.02 30.12 12.31
N SER A 945 -9.67 29.90 11.04
CA SER A 945 -9.75 28.62 10.32
C SER A 945 -8.62 27.68 10.72
N TYR A 946 -8.85 26.36 10.69
CA TYR A 946 -7.83 25.34 10.94
C TYR A 946 -7.97 24.17 9.94
N PRO A 947 -7.53 24.35 8.67
CA PRO A 947 -7.66 23.32 7.65
C PRO A 947 -6.58 22.23 7.72
N TYR A 948 -5.57 22.39 8.58
CA TYR A 948 -4.32 21.63 8.54
C TYR A 948 -4.44 20.15 8.96
N LEU A 949 -5.58 19.76 9.55
CA LEU A 949 -5.87 18.36 9.89
C LEU A 949 -7.04 17.77 9.07
N ASP A 950 -7.37 18.37 7.92
CA ASP A 950 -8.25 17.71 6.95
C ASP A 950 -7.56 16.45 6.40
N PRO A 951 -8.13 15.24 6.57
CA PRO A 951 -7.56 13.99 6.06
C PRO A 951 -7.15 14.01 4.59
N GLN A 952 -7.82 14.79 3.74
CA GLN A 952 -7.48 14.90 2.30
C GLN A 952 -6.13 15.59 2.05
N HIS A 953 -5.65 16.38 3.01
CA HIS A 953 -4.45 17.19 2.90
C HIS A 953 -3.32 16.75 3.85
N ILE A 954 -3.57 15.77 4.72
CA ILE A 954 -2.53 15.22 5.58
C ILE A 954 -1.67 14.26 4.77
N PRO A 955 -0.33 14.45 4.69
CA PRO A 955 0.54 13.49 4.03
C PRO A 955 0.62 12.18 4.82
N ASN A 956 0.72 11.04 4.12
CA ASN A 956 0.84 9.73 4.78
C ASN A 956 2.15 9.57 5.58
N ARG A 957 3.15 10.42 5.34
CA ARG A 957 4.48 10.35 5.97
C ARG A 957 5.06 11.75 6.14
N ALA A 958 6.04 11.88 7.03
CA ALA A 958 6.83 13.10 7.21
C ALA A 958 7.83 13.27 6.05
N SER A 959 7.31 13.56 4.85
CA SER A 959 8.11 13.84 3.66
C SER A 959 7.75 15.19 3.07
N ASP A 960 8.76 15.99 2.77
CA ASP A 960 8.61 17.29 2.11
C ASP A 960 9.35 17.26 0.75
N PRO A 961 8.73 16.74 -0.33
CA PRO A 961 9.39 16.62 -1.64
C PRO A 961 9.91 17.98 -2.16
N GLN A 962 9.14 19.04 -1.94
CA GLN A 962 9.54 20.40 -2.32
C GLN A 962 10.73 20.91 -1.48
N LEU A 963 10.80 20.57 -0.19
CA LEU A 963 11.96 20.88 0.66
C LEU A 963 13.21 20.16 0.15
N LYS A 964 13.10 18.88 -0.24
CA LYS A 964 14.23 18.13 -0.81
C LYS A 964 14.83 18.84 -2.03
N ARG A 965 13.99 19.37 -2.92
CA ARG A 965 14.41 20.14 -4.10
C ARG A 965 15.02 21.50 -3.71
N PHE A 966 14.51 22.13 -2.65
CA PHE A 966 15.01 23.43 -2.16
C PHE A 966 16.42 23.31 -1.63
N VAL A 967 16.62 22.26 -0.84
CA VAL A 967 17.90 21.85 -0.29
C VAL A 967 18.94 21.72 -1.42
N GLU A 968 18.64 20.98 -2.49
CA GLU A 968 19.53 20.85 -3.66
C GLU A 968 19.88 22.20 -4.30
N THR A 969 18.92 23.11 -4.39
CA THR A 969 19.13 24.46 -4.94
C THR A 969 20.05 25.30 -4.06
N GLU A 970 19.84 25.26 -2.74
CA GLU A 970 20.72 25.92 -1.78
C GLU A 970 22.14 25.35 -1.80
N THR A 971 22.29 24.05 -2.04
CA THR A 971 23.61 23.44 -2.22
C THR A 971 24.34 23.96 -3.44
N GLN A 972 23.66 24.12 -4.58
CA GLN A 972 24.28 24.75 -5.75
C GLN A 972 24.67 26.21 -5.45
N ARG A 973 23.82 26.95 -4.71
CA ARG A 973 24.14 28.32 -4.26
C ARG A 973 25.37 28.35 -3.34
N GLN A 974 25.46 27.44 -2.38
CA GLN A 974 26.58 27.37 -1.44
C GLN A 974 27.89 27.04 -2.18
N LYS A 975 27.90 26.02 -3.05
CA LYS A 975 29.07 25.69 -3.87
C LYS A 975 29.55 26.87 -4.71
N PHE A 976 28.60 27.62 -5.27
CA PHE A 976 28.94 28.84 -6.00
C PHE A 976 29.54 29.91 -5.09
N GLN A 977 28.95 30.16 -3.92
CA GLN A 977 29.50 31.11 -2.94
C GLN A 977 30.90 30.70 -2.46
N GLU A 978 31.15 29.42 -2.25
CA GLU A 978 32.48 28.89 -1.90
C GLU A 978 33.50 29.13 -3.03
N ILE A 979 33.11 28.91 -4.29
CA ILE A 979 33.95 29.23 -5.45
C ILE A 979 34.23 30.73 -5.50
N VAL A 980 33.21 31.56 -5.25
CA VAL A 980 33.35 33.02 -5.19
C VAL A 980 34.29 33.45 -4.08
N HIS A 981 34.13 32.93 -2.86
CA HIS A 981 35.00 33.22 -1.73
C HIS A 981 36.43 32.77 -2.01
N SER A 982 36.62 31.55 -2.50
CA SER A 982 37.94 31.04 -2.90
C SER A 982 38.61 31.91 -3.96
N LEU A 983 37.85 32.43 -4.92
CA LEU A 983 38.37 33.32 -5.96
C LEU A 983 38.71 34.70 -5.37
N THR A 984 37.87 35.21 -4.47
CA THR A 984 38.07 36.50 -3.80
C THR A 984 39.27 36.46 -2.88
N ASP A 985 39.47 35.37 -2.13
CA ASP A 985 40.61 35.13 -1.27
C ASP A 985 41.91 35.02 -2.09
N HIS A 986 41.89 34.28 -3.21
CA HIS A 986 43.02 34.26 -4.14
C HIS A 986 43.34 35.65 -4.73
N CYS A 987 42.31 36.43 -5.08
CA CYS A 987 42.49 37.80 -5.55
C CYS A 987 43.04 38.71 -4.45
N TRP A 988 42.58 38.53 -3.21
CA TRP A 988 43.04 39.27 -2.05
C TRP A 988 44.52 38.96 -1.78
N ASP A 989 44.89 37.69 -1.69
CA ASP A 989 46.28 37.24 -1.47
C ASP A 989 47.22 37.66 -2.60
N ALA A 990 46.72 37.70 -3.84
CA ALA A 990 47.51 38.15 -4.99
C ALA A 990 47.66 39.68 -5.06
N CYS A 991 46.64 40.45 -4.65
CA CYS A 991 46.67 41.91 -4.71
C CYS A 991 47.28 42.56 -3.44
N MET A 992 47.10 41.94 -2.27
CA MET A 992 47.58 42.47 -0.99
C MET A 992 48.96 41.92 -0.64
N GLY A 993 49.95 42.82 -0.64
CA GLY A 993 51.27 42.55 -0.03
C GLY A 993 51.25 42.69 1.49
N THR A 994 52.37 43.09 2.10
CA THR A 994 52.44 43.32 3.55
C THR A 994 51.49 44.43 4.02
N PRO A 995 50.76 44.26 5.14
CA PRO A 995 49.78 45.24 5.61
C PRO A 995 50.46 46.57 5.98
N SER A 996 49.97 47.66 5.37
CA SER A 996 50.42 49.05 5.54
C SER A 996 49.21 49.96 5.80
N ASN A 997 49.42 51.06 6.53
CA ASN A 997 48.36 52.05 6.82
C ASN A 997 47.94 52.89 5.61
N ARG A 998 48.57 52.68 4.44
CA ARG A 998 48.18 53.27 3.14
C ARG A 998 48.31 52.21 2.03
N LEU A 999 47.26 52.11 1.21
CA LEU A 999 47.26 51.28 0.00
C LEU A 999 48.15 51.93 -1.06
N GLU A 1000 49.07 51.17 -1.63
CA GLU A 1000 49.86 51.62 -2.79
C GLU A 1000 48.96 51.69 -4.04
N LYS A 1001 49.20 52.66 -4.93
CA LYS A 1001 48.39 52.89 -6.15
C LYS A 1001 48.23 51.65 -7.04
N LYS A 1002 49.24 50.77 -7.03
CA LYS A 1002 49.21 49.48 -7.74
C LYS A 1002 48.22 48.49 -7.10
N THR A 1003 48.20 48.41 -5.78
CA THR A 1003 47.25 47.61 -4.99
C THR A 1003 45.82 48.13 -5.14
N GLU A 1004 45.63 49.45 -5.10
CA GLU A 1004 44.33 50.10 -5.32
C GLU A 1004 43.75 49.77 -6.71
N THR A 1005 44.59 49.83 -7.75
CA THR A 1005 44.19 49.47 -9.12
C THR A 1005 43.89 47.98 -9.27
N CYS A 1006 44.69 47.11 -8.62
CA CYS A 1006 44.49 45.66 -8.60
C CYS A 1006 43.16 45.27 -7.95
N LEU A 1007 42.87 45.85 -6.77
CA LEU A 1007 41.62 45.63 -6.03
C LEU A 1007 40.42 46.16 -6.82
N THR A 1008 40.51 47.35 -7.41
CA THR A 1008 39.44 47.91 -8.25
C THR A 1008 39.12 47.01 -9.44
N ASN A 1009 40.14 46.48 -10.12
CA ASN A 1009 39.94 45.56 -11.24
C ASN A 1009 39.39 44.20 -10.80
N CYS A 1010 39.79 43.68 -9.64
CA CYS A 1010 39.25 42.44 -9.08
C CYS A 1010 37.77 42.60 -8.71
N VAL A 1011 37.41 43.70 -8.04
CA VAL A 1011 36.02 44.00 -7.67
C VAL A 1011 35.15 44.21 -8.91
N ASN A 1012 35.64 44.92 -9.93
CA ASN A 1012 34.90 45.12 -11.17
C ASN A 1012 34.69 43.80 -11.93
N ARG A 1013 35.72 42.95 -12.06
CA ARG A 1013 35.58 41.63 -12.68
C ARG A 1013 34.64 40.71 -11.90
N PHE A 1014 34.64 40.82 -10.57
CA PHE A 1014 33.70 40.11 -9.71
C PHE A 1014 32.24 40.53 -9.96
N ILE A 1015 31.99 41.84 -10.06
CA ILE A 1015 30.67 42.39 -10.40
C ILE A 1015 30.25 41.94 -11.80
N ASP A 1016 31.16 41.99 -12.78
CA ASP A 1016 30.88 41.58 -14.16
C ASP A 1016 30.55 40.08 -14.27
N ALA A 1017 31.29 39.21 -13.59
CA ALA A 1017 31.03 37.78 -13.57
C ALA A 1017 29.70 37.44 -12.89
N SER A 1018 29.40 38.12 -11.77
CA SER A 1018 28.13 37.97 -11.05
C SER A 1018 26.94 38.42 -11.92
N ASN A 1019 27.05 39.58 -12.56
CA ASN A 1019 26.04 40.10 -13.47
C ASN A 1019 25.87 39.23 -14.72
N PHE A 1020 26.94 38.69 -15.28
CA PHE A 1020 26.88 37.79 -16.44
C PHE A 1020 26.07 36.53 -16.13
N ILE A 1021 26.27 35.93 -14.96
CA ILE A 1021 25.55 34.72 -14.55
C ILE A 1021 24.08 35.04 -14.27
N ILE A 1022 23.79 36.13 -13.54
CA ILE A 1022 22.40 36.57 -13.30
C ILE A 1022 21.67 36.79 -14.63
N ASN A 1023 22.28 37.52 -15.57
CA ASN A 1023 21.71 37.77 -16.89
C ASN A 1023 21.53 36.49 -17.71
N ARG A 1024 22.38 35.47 -17.51
CA ARG A 1024 22.26 34.18 -18.20
C ARG A 1024 21.16 33.31 -17.60
N MET A 1025 21.01 33.31 -16.28
CA MET A 1025 19.89 32.65 -15.59
C MET A 1025 18.55 33.29 -16.00
N GLU A 1026 18.49 34.62 -16.12
CA GLU A 1026 17.32 35.35 -16.64
C GLU A 1026 17.00 34.95 -18.08
N LYS A 1027 17.98 34.94 -18.99
CA LYS A 1027 17.78 34.55 -20.39
C LYS A 1027 17.32 33.11 -20.57
N GLU A 1028 17.87 32.18 -19.80
CA GLU A 1028 17.45 30.78 -19.85
C GLU A 1028 16.02 30.61 -19.28
N GLY A 1029 15.67 31.38 -18.23
CA GLY A 1029 14.31 31.46 -17.70
C GLY A 1029 13.29 32.02 -18.70
N GLU A 1030 13.61 33.12 -19.39
CA GLU A 1030 12.77 33.72 -20.43
C GLU A 1030 12.58 32.78 -21.64
N ALA A 1031 13.63 32.09 -22.06
CA ALA A 1031 13.57 31.12 -23.15
C ALA A 1031 12.64 29.94 -22.84
N LEU A 1032 12.64 29.47 -21.59
CA LEU A 1032 11.73 28.43 -21.07
C LEU A 1032 10.27 28.91 -21.02
N MET A 1033 10.02 30.14 -20.56
CA MET A 1033 8.66 30.72 -20.57
C MET A 1033 8.09 30.86 -21.99
N SER A 1034 8.92 31.27 -22.96
CA SER A 1034 8.48 31.44 -24.35
C SER A 1034 8.12 30.11 -25.05
N LYS A 1035 8.69 28.98 -24.58
CA LYS A 1035 8.39 27.64 -25.09
C LYS A 1035 7.08 27.08 -24.57
N GLN A 1036 6.68 27.40 -23.32
CA GLN A 1036 5.45 26.90 -22.71
C GLN A 1036 4.19 27.71 -23.07
N LEU A 1037 4.32 29.00 -23.41
CA LEU A 1037 3.22 29.82 -23.94
C LEU A 1037 2.69 29.34 -25.31
N LYS A 1038 3.33 28.36 -25.94
CA LYS A 1038 2.92 27.77 -27.22
C LYS A 1038 2.20 26.43 -27.10
N ASP A 1039 1.97 25.93 -25.88
CA ASP A 1039 1.28 24.66 -25.64
C ASP A 1039 -0.10 24.86 -24.97
N PRO A 1040 -1.20 24.86 -25.74
CA PRO A 1040 -2.53 25.25 -25.27
C PRO A 1040 -3.19 24.28 -24.28
N GLU A 1041 -2.63 23.10 -24.02
CA GLU A 1041 -3.18 22.14 -23.04
C GLU A 1041 -2.81 22.46 -21.57
N SER A 1042 -1.86 23.37 -21.32
CA SER A 1042 -1.38 23.71 -19.96
C SER A 1042 -2.20 24.80 -19.23
N ILE A 1043 -3.19 25.42 -19.90
CA ILE A 1043 -3.94 26.58 -19.38
C ILE A 1043 -5.26 26.18 -18.67
N GLY A 1044 -5.59 24.89 -18.61
CA GLY A 1044 -6.92 24.40 -18.21
C GLY A 1044 -7.30 24.35 -16.71
N SER A 1045 -6.48 24.76 -15.74
CA SER A 1045 -6.80 24.52 -14.30
C SER A 1045 -6.85 25.73 -13.36
N TRP A 1046 -6.72 26.97 -13.83
CA TRP A 1046 -6.64 28.14 -12.93
C TRP A 1046 -7.80 29.14 -13.02
N SER A 1047 -8.99 28.72 -13.47
CA SER A 1047 -10.18 29.57 -13.53
C SER A 1047 -11.29 29.23 -12.52
N ALA A 1048 -11.05 28.35 -11.54
CA ALA A 1048 -12.06 27.92 -10.56
C ALA A 1048 -11.91 28.53 -9.14
N LEU A 1049 -11.15 29.62 -8.98
CA LEU A 1049 -11.07 30.38 -7.72
C LEU A 1049 -11.24 31.88 -7.98
N LYS A 1050 -12.48 32.27 -8.33
CA LYS A 1050 -13.02 33.61 -8.12
C LYS A 1050 -14.20 33.53 -7.18
#